data_AF-A0A928SLF9-F1
#
_entry.id   AF-A0A928SLF9-F1
#
_cell.length_a   1.000
_cell.length_b   1.000
_cell.length_c   1.000
_cell.angle_alpha   90.00
_cell.angle_beta   90.00
_cell.angle_gamma   90.00
#
_symmetry.space_group_name_H-M   'P 1'
#
loop_
_entity.id
_entity.type
_entity.pdbx_description
1 polymer ?
#
loop_
_entity_poly.entity_id
_entity_poly.type
_entity_poly.pdbx_seq_one_letter_code
_entity_poly.pdbx_strand_id
1 'polypeptide(L)'
;MLTYIIRSYTILSLLGLLFSVFLVIPQKAYAGGIVTNCDDDTDLHAKLVGGGEVTFDCGPTPVTINLTLTDTLRTHINITQTTTISGGGLITLQGDGSNRIFLVDGSTLVIDGLTIRNGWAVDSSSPISSTTNAGGGLQIINNSVVTITASTLTNNRAGNVGGAVNVENSLLTVQDSTLFDNQADFGSAIYILNSFGRASIINSAIISNTATDKGGGIRTWESELTITDSTLANNRAIVTGSSNNPNPGSGAALAIYGSAVTISASTVISNQADFLGGAIYADSSDLTIQNSSLSDNQANFGGAIYNSKDFGFGGTATIVNSALINNTANGGDGGAIRIVDSQFTIANSTLSNNQAIGSEGSGGEGGAIGIVPFLSSNSILVTNTTIYSNFASIQGGGIQADSGYGSGSIKNSIVANNVAASAANCGGDTITSAGNNIDSGTSCNFSSSGDLSITDPLLGTLANNGGATLTHALLAGSPGINAADNAACAADPINNVDQRGVLRPQGAFCDIGAVEETSSLAIAKDSVNQGGEPIQPGERITYTVSVTNTSSLTATGGLISDTVPVNTTFVPGSIKLNPSSAGTEGVTPPTLASDLTIGAGQSVSVTYVVTVNSPLPNQTQIVNTASVTSSEVSLPQTSTVTDTVTSAPVLTIQKTSLDANGGALVPGDTISYTIVVSNSGTATATGGVISDTVPVNTTFVPGSIVLNPASAGTEGVTPPTLASDLTIGSDQGVSVTYAVTVNSPLPDQTQIVNTASLMSNEVSGPLTSTVTDTVANVVLSIKKTSLDANGGLLEPGDTLTYTILITNAGHLTATGGIISDSVPVHTSFVPGSLSLNPSGAGMKGTTPPTLASGLVITPNQTITLTYAVTINSSLPDQTIIKNTAAININELPGSIIGVVTNTVTSKQIVYLPVIQKNFVP
;
A
#
# COMPACT_ATOMS: atom_id res chain seq x y z
N MET A 1 17.41 -55.92 22.33
CA MET A 1 18.09 -56.95 23.14
C MET A 1 19.39 -56.31 23.61
N LEU A 2 19.69 -55.97 24.86
CA LEU A 2 19.00 -55.84 26.13
C LEU A 2 19.95 -54.93 26.96
N THR A 3 19.41 -54.03 27.79
CA THR A 3 20.11 -53.27 28.86
C THR A 3 21.14 -52.19 28.47
N TYR A 4 20.68 -50.93 28.38
CA TYR A 4 21.03 -49.86 29.34
C TYR A 4 20.01 -48.72 29.21
N ILE A 5 19.19 -48.59 30.24
CA ILE A 5 18.09 -47.61 30.41
C ILE A 5 18.56 -46.65 31.51
N ILE A 6 18.06 -45.41 31.46
CA ILE A 6 18.20 -44.27 32.41
C ILE A 6 19.21 -43.20 31.98
N ARG A 7 18.78 -42.30 31.09
CA ARG A 7 18.77 -40.83 31.19
C ARG A 7 18.42 -40.26 29.82
N SER A 8 17.76 -39.10 29.82
CA SER A 8 17.26 -38.36 28.66
C SER A 8 15.90 -38.83 28.14
N TYR A 9 14.84 -38.06 28.45
CA TYR A 9 13.76 -37.62 27.56
C TYR A 9 12.70 -36.91 28.40
N THR A 10 12.69 -35.57 28.36
CA THR A 10 11.48 -34.71 28.30
C THR A 10 11.90 -33.24 28.20
N ILE A 11 12.18 -32.78 26.98
CA ILE A 11 12.03 -31.36 26.60
C ILE A 11 11.18 -31.39 25.34
N LEU A 12 9.86 -31.25 25.51
CA LEU A 12 8.91 -30.63 24.60
C LEU A 12 7.52 -30.71 25.26
N SER A 13 6.80 -29.59 25.29
CA SER A 13 5.52 -29.30 25.97
C SER A 13 5.60 -28.73 27.39
N LEU A 14 5.89 -27.43 27.48
CA LEU A 14 5.51 -26.59 28.63
C LEU A 14 5.04 -25.20 28.18
N LEU A 15 4.10 -25.17 27.22
CA LEU A 15 3.17 -24.06 27.08
C LEU A 15 1.76 -24.66 27.13
N GLY A 16 1.04 -24.36 28.21
CA GLY A 16 -0.35 -24.78 28.42
C GLY A 16 -0.51 -26.06 29.24
N LEU A 17 -0.40 -25.95 30.56
CA LEU A 17 -1.36 -26.51 31.53
C LEU A 17 -0.86 -26.23 32.95
N LEU A 18 -1.30 -25.14 33.54
CA LEU A 18 -1.36 -24.98 35.00
C LEU A 18 -2.70 -24.34 35.35
N PHE A 19 -3.76 -25.09 35.03
CA PHE A 19 -5.05 -24.94 35.68
C PHE A 19 -5.51 -26.33 36.14
N SER A 20 -5.84 -26.41 37.43
CA SER A 20 -6.60 -27.46 38.11
C SER A 20 -5.91 -28.81 38.41
N VAL A 21 -5.31 -28.90 39.60
CA VAL A 21 -5.54 -30.05 40.49
C VAL A 21 -5.77 -29.52 41.91
N PHE A 22 -7.03 -29.20 42.24
CA PHE A 22 -7.46 -29.08 43.62
C PHE A 22 -7.83 -30.48 44.11
N LEU A 23 -6.98 -31.06 44.97
CA LEU A 23 -7.39 -32.19 45.81
C LEU A 23 -8.34 -31.61 46.87
N VAL A 24 -9.63 -31.92 46.78
CA VAL A 24 -10.65 -31.47 47.74
C VAL A 24 -10.49 -32.27 49.04
N ILE A 25 -9.68 -31.74 49.95
CA ILE A 25 -9.76 -31.98 51.39
C ILE A 25 -10.68 -30.88 51.96
N PRO A 26 -11.58 -31.14 52.92
CA PRO A 26 -12.46 -30.10 53.45
C PRO A 26 -11.62 -28.97 54.06
N GLN A 27 -11.53 -27.83 53.37
CA GLN A 27 -10.82 -26.66 53.86
C GLN A 27 -11.59 -26.06 55.05
N LYS A 28 -10.87 -25.81 56.15
CA LYS A 28 -11.31 -24.81 57.14
C LYS A 28 -11.52 -23.49 56.40
N ALA A 29 -12.61 -22.78 56.71
CA ALA A 29 -12.82 -21.42 56.20
C ALA A 29 -11.70 -20.51 56.74
N TYR A 30 -10.77 -20.11 55.86
CA TYR A 30 -9.74 -19.12 56.16
C TYR A 30 -10.36 -17.74 55.90
N ALA A 31 -10.55 -16.94 56.95
CA ALA A 31 -11.18 -15.63 56.83
C ALA A 31 -10.15 -14.59 56.35
N GLY A 32 -9.90 -14.60 55.04
CA GLY A 32 -9.35 -13.44 54.34
C GLY A 32 -10.28 -12.23 54.51
N GLY A 33 -9.72 -11.02 54.59
CA GLY A 33 -10.47 -9.82 54.94
C GLY A 33 -9.95 -8.56 54.23
N ILE A 34 -10.82 -7.56 54.17
CA ILE A 34 -10.51 -6.26 53.57
C ILE A 34 -9.90 -5.37 54.66
N VAL A 35 -8.70 -4.85 54.41
CA VAL A 35 -8.08 -3.79 55.21
C VAL A 35 -8.82 -2.49 54.89
N THR A 36 -9.44 -1.90 55.90
CA THR A 36 -10.29 -0.70 55.80
C THR A 36 -9.69 0.49 56.54
N ASN A 37 -8.80 0.24 57.51
CA ASN A 37 -7.95 1.27 58.10
C ASN A 37 -6.53 1.13 57.55
N CYS A 38 -6.09 2.15 56.81
CA CYS A 38 -4.80 2.16 56.12
C CYS A 38 -3.86 3.26 56.63
N ASP A 39 -4.16 3.85 57.79
CA ASP A 39 -3.31 4.85 58.44
C ASP A 39 -2.10 4.20 59.14
N ASP A 40 -2.26 2.94 59.59
CA ASP A 40 -1.25 2.13 60.26
C ASP A 40 -1.42 0.63 59.93
N ASP A 41 -0.52 -0.21 60.46
CA ASP A 41 -0.47 -1.64 60.18
C ASP A 41 -1.37 -2.52 61.07
N THR A 42 -2.15 -1.92 61.99
CA THR A 42 -2.97 -2.66 62.97
C THR A 42 -4.05 -3.50 62.29
N ASP A 43 -4.79 -2.90 61.35
CA ASP A 43 -5.87 -3.60 60.64
C ASP A 43 -5.31 -4.65 59.68
N LEU A 44 -4.24 -4.32 58.95
CA LEU A 44 -3.50 -5.28 58.13
C LEU A 44 -3.06 -6.50 58.95
N HIS A 45 -2.42 -6.28 60.10
CA HIS A 45 -1.98 -7.36 60.97
C HIS A 45 -3.16 -8.24 61.40
N ALA A 46 -4.27 -7.64 61.80
CA ALA A 46 -5.47 -8.38 62.21
C ALA A 46 -6.04 -9.26 61.09
N LYS A 47 -6.01 -8.81 59.83
CA LYS A 47 -6.49 -9.61 58.68
C LYS A 47 -5.56 -10.77 58.33
N LEU A 48 -4.25 -10.64 58.61
CA LEU A 48 -3.26 -11.65 58.27
C LEU A 48 -3.21 -12.84 59.23
N VAL A 49 -3.71 -12.72 60.48
CA VAL A 49 -3.65 -13.78 61.50
C VAL A 49 -4.30 -15.10 61.04
N GLY A 50 -5.37 -15.00 60.26
CA GLY A 50 -6.16 -16.13 59.81
C GLY A 50 -5.74 -16.75 58.48
N GLY A 51 -4.78 -16.16 57.75
CA GLY A 51 -4.52 -16.50 56.35
C GLY A 51 -5.68 -16.17 55.41
N GLY A 52 -5.64 -16.71 54.19
CA GLY A 52 -6.61 -16.43 53.12
C GLY A 52 -6.25 -15.19 52.30
N GLU A 53 -7.24 -14.63 51.59
CA GLU A 53 -7.06 -13.47 50.71
C GLU A 53 -7.27 -12.15 51.46
N VAL A 54 -6.26 -11.29 51.46
CA VAL A 54 -6.28 -9.96 52.07
C VAL A 54 -6.21 -8.90 50.97
N THR A 55 -7.22 -8.04 50.93
CA THR A 55 -7.35 -6.91 49.98
C THR A 55 -7.46 -5.59 50.75
N PHE A 56 -7.47 -4.47 50.03
CA PHE A 56 -7.46 -3.13 50.62
C PHE A 56 -8.59 -2.28 50.07
N ASP A 57 -9.33 -1.61 50.95
CA ASP A 57 -10.29 -0.54 50.64
C ASP A 57 -9.79 0.79 51.21
N CYS A 58 -8.64 1.24 50.71
CA CYS A 58 -7.98 2.48 51.14
C CYS A 58 -8.34 3.68 50.24
N GLY A 59 -9.33 3.53 49.37
CA GLY A 59 -9.67 4.50 48.34
C GLY A 59 -8.84 4.39 47.04
N PRO A 60 -9.06 5.30 46.08
CA PRO A 60 -8.54 5.18 44.71
C PRO A 60 -7.12 5.73 44.51
N THR A 61 -6.53 6.36 45.53
CA THR A 61 -5.19 6.98 45.46
C THR A 61 -4.16 6.06 46.13
N PRO A 62 -2.88 6.07 45.69
CA PRO A 62 -1.84 5.30 46.36
C PRO A 62 -1.74 5.63 47.86
N VAL A 63 -1.64 4.60 48.71
CA VAL A 63 -1.56 4.72 50.17
C VAL A 63 -0.29 4.05 50.68
N THR A 64 0.36 4.68 51.66
CA THR A 64 1.50 4.10 52.37
C THR A 64 1.09 3.74 53.79
N ILE A 65 1.23 2.46 54.13
CA ILE A 65 1.00 1.92 55.46
C ILE A 65 2.35 1.78 56.16
N ASN A 66 2.51 2.48 57.28
CA ASN A 66 3.73 2.43 58.08
C ASN A 66 3.64 1.26 59.04
N LEU A 67 4.66 0.40 59.05
CA LEU A 67 4.77 -0.66 60.03
C LEU A 67 5.20 -0.06 61.38
N THR A 68 4.24 0.15 62.27
CA THR A 68 4.45 0.70 63.61
C THR A 68 4.70 -0.40 64.63
N LEU A 69 5.73 -1.21 64.38
CA LEU A 69 6.13 -2.33 65.22
C LEU A 69 6.90 -1.82 66.46
N THR A 70 6.18 -1.20 67.40
CA THR A 70 6.75 -0.48 68.56
C THR A 70 6.83 -1.30 69.86
N ASP A 71 6.30 -2.52 69.88
CA ASP A 71 6.50 -3.45 70.99
C ASP A 71 7.75 -4.31 70.75
N THR A 72 8.62 -4.39 71.75
CA THR A 72 9.90 -5.15 71.77
C THR A 72 9.82 -6.62 71.33
N LEU A 73 8.62 -7.13 71.08
CA LEU A 73 8.33 -8.50 70.66
C LEU A 73 7.99 -8.65 69.16
N ARG A 74 7.84 -7.57 68.39
CA ARG A 74 7.52 -7.62 66.95
C ARG A 74 8.52 -6.81 66.14
N THR A 75 9.25 -7.44 65.22
CA THR A 75 10.19 -6.78 64.30
C THR A 75 9.83 -7.01 62.82
N HIS A 76 8.74 -7.74 62.57
CA HIS A 76 8.20 -8.09 61.25
C HIS A 76 6.75 -8.61 61.35
N ILE A 77 6.07 -8.70 60.21
CA ILE A 77 4.80 -9.42 60.07
C ILE A 77 5.08 -10.91 59.84
N ASN A 78 4.53 -11.77 60.69
CA ASN A 78 4.65 -13.23 60.56
C ASN A 78 3.56 -13.82 59.68
N ILE A 79 3.97 -14.55 58.63
CA ILE A 79 3.10 -15.33 57.78
C ILE A 79 3.28 -16.82 58.13
N THR A 80 2.31 -17.36 58.87
CA THR A 80 2.30 -18.76 59.35
C THR A 80 1.18 -19.60 58.75
N GLN A 81 0.32 -18.97 57.93
CA GLN A 81 -0.77 -19.60 57.20
C GLN A 81 -0.62 -19.27 55.71
N THR A 82 -1.28 -20.04 54.85
CA THR A 82 -1.38 -19.70 53.42
C THR A 82 -2.13 -18.39 53.25
N THR A 83 -1.48 -17.40 52.65
CA THR A 83 -1.98 -16.03 52.54
C THR A 83 -1.75 -15.47 51.16
N THR A 84 -2.74 -14.76 50.61
CA THR A 84 -2.59 -13.90 49.44
C THR A 84 -2.82 -12.46 49.88
N ILE A 85 -1.93 -11.54 49.51
CA ILE A 85 -2.06 -10.12 49.78
C ILE A 85 -2.10 -9.38 48.44
N SER A 86 -3.25 -8.79 48.13
CA SER A 86 -3.48 -8.09 46.86
C SER A 86 -3.63 -6.59 47.10
N GLY A 87 -2.57 -5.84 46.81
CA GLY A 87 -2.49 -4.38 46.97
C GLY A 87 -3.10 -3.56 45.85
N GLY A 88 -3.56 -4.20 44.77
CA GLY A 88 -4.18 -3.52 43.63
C GLY A 88 -3.30 -2.47 42.93
N GLY A 89 -1.98 -2.50 43.15
CA GLY A 89 -1.03 -1.52 42.64
C GLY A 89 -1.02 -0.18 43.39
N LEU A 90 -1.82 -0.03 44.44
CA LEU A 90 -1.97 1.24 45.18
C LEU A 90 -1.31 1.22 46.55
N ILE A 91 -1.01 0.04 47.09
CA ILE A 91 -0.58 -0.10 48.48
C ILE A 91 0.94 -0.22 48.59
N THR A 92 1.50 0.64 49.43
CA THR A 92 2.89 0.59 49.86
C THR A 92 2.97 0.17 51.33
N LEU A 93 3.72 -0.88 51.63
CA LEU A 93 4.11 -1.27 52.98
C LEU A 93 5.52 -0.77 53.25
N GLN A 94 5.71 0.01 54.32
CA GLN A 94 7.03 0.55 54.65
C GLN A 94 7.51 0.26 56.08
N GLY A 95 8.77 -0.18 56.18
CA GLY A 95 9.43 -0.57 57.44
C GLY A 95 10.16 0.56 58.17
N ASP A 96 10.03 1.80 57.68
CA ASP A 96 10.64 3.03 58.21
C ASP A 96 12.16 2.96 58.47
N GLY A 97 12.86 2.09 57.72
CA GLY A 97 14.29 1.85 57.92
C GLY A 97 14.62 1.26 59.30
N SER A 98 13.69 0.56 59.94
CA SER A 98 13.95 -0.03 61.27
C SER A 98 13.45 -1.46 61.40
N ASN A 99 12.51 -1.87 60.55
CA ASN A 99 11.84 -3.15 60.66
C ASN A 99 11.93 -3.95 59.36
N ARG A 100 12.03 -5.27 59.49
CA ARG A 100 11.75 -6.19 58.39
C ARG A 100 10.25 -6.15 58.09
N ILE A 101 9.85 -6.30 56.83
CA ILE A 101 8.42 -6.29 56.48
C ILE A 101 7.79 -7.65 56.79
N PHE A 102 8.28 -8.73 56.19
CA PHE A 102 7.70 -10.08 56.33
C PHE A 102 8.70 -11.14 56.77
N LEU A 103 8.25 -12.05 57.63
CA LEU A 103 8.85 -13.37 57.85
C LEU A 103 7.85 -14.43 57.41
N VAL A 104 8.24 -15.27 56.46
CA VAL A 104 7.46 -16.40 55.95
C VAL A 104 8.12 -17.68 56.44
N ASP A 105 7.44 -18.39 57.32
CA ASP A 105 7.96 -19.55 58.04
C ASP A 105 7.00 -20.74 57.90
N GLY A 106 7.44 -21.79 57.19
CA GLY A 106 6.67 -23.02 56.98
C GLY A 106 5.32 -22.82 56.28
N SER A 107 5.19 -21.78 55.44
CA SER A 107 3.89 -21.36 54.90
C SER A 107 3.96 -20.89 53.44
N THR A 108 2.81 -20.45 52.89
CA THR A 108 2.72 -19.95 51.52
C THR A 108 2.28 -18.49 51.53
N LEU A 109 2.98 -17.64 50.78
CA LEU A 109 2.63 -16.24 50.61
C LEU A 109 2.55 -15.87 49.13
N VAL A 110 1.44 -15.27 48.71
CA VAL A 110 1.31 -14.61 47.41
C VAL A 110 1.22 -13.11 47.65
N ILE A 111 2.07 -12.33 46.97
CA ILE A 111 2.11 -10.88 47.00
C ILE A 111 1.76 -10.40 45.60
N ASP A 112 0.69 -9.63 45.47
CA ASP A 112 0.21 -9.14 44.18
C ASP A 112 -0.05 -7.63 44.21
N GLY A 113 0.58 -6.87 43.31
CA GLY A 113 0.35 -5.44 43.19
C GLY A 113 0.76 -4.62 44.43
N LEU A 114 1.83 -5.01 45.14
CA LEU A 114 2.31 -4.31 46.33
C LEU A 114 3.64 -3.60 46.10
N THR A 115 3.82 -2.45 46.76
CA THR A 115 5.15 -1.87 46.96
C THR A 115 5.64 -2.17 48.37
N ILE A 116 6.83 -2.76 48.48
CA ILE A 116 7.50 -3.10 49.74
C ILE A 116 8.79 -2.30 49.82
N ARG A 117 8.88 -1.39 50.79
CA ARG A 117 10.03 -0.48 50.84
C ARG A 117 10.57 -0.17 52.22
N ASN A 118 11.82 0.30 52.25
CA ASN A 118 12.48 0.76 53.46
C ASN A 118 12.42 -0.27 54.60
N GLY A 119 12.36 -1.57 54.27
CA GLY A 119 12.51 -2.63 55.25
C GLY A 119 13.97 -2.77 55.63
N TRP A 120 14.27 -2.92 56.92
CA TRP A 120 15.65 -3.07 57.38
C TRP A 120 15.78 -4.21 58.40
N ALA A 121 16.64 -5.19 58.10
CA ALA A 121 17.05 -6.24 59.03
C ALA A 121 18.43 -5.94 59.64
N VAL A 122 18.46 -5.57 60.94
CA VAL A 122 19.69 -5.34 61.74
C VAL A 122 19.66 -6.03 63.10
N ASP A 123 20.83 -6.50 63.52
CA ASP A 123 21.25 -6.64 64.91
C ASP A 123 22.67 -6.04 65.04
N SER A 124 22.80 -5.04 65.91
CA SER A 124 24.06 -4.36 66.25
C SER A 124 25.05 -5.21 67.06
N SER A 125 24.79 -6.50 67.30
CA SER A 125 25.58 -7.32 68.21
C SER A 125 25.89 -8.77 67.79
N SER A 126 25.46 -9.23 66.61
CA SER A 126 25.62 -10.64 66.23
C SER A 126 26.59 -10.88 65.05
N PRO A 127 27.57 -11.78 65.17
CA PRO A 127 28.43 -12.17 64.06
C PRO A 127 27.66 -13.00 63.02
N ILE A 128 27.76 -12.57 61.76
CA ILE A 128 27.77 -13.30 60.48
C ILE A 128 27.22 -14.76 60.44
N SER A 129 26.06 -15.08 61.03
CA SER A 129 25.28 -16.30 60.68
C SER A 129 23.84 -16.35 61.24
N SER A 130 23.34 -15.33 61.94
CA SER A 130 22.00 -15.40 62.52
C SER A 130 20.91 -14.99 61.52
N THR A 131 19.81 -15.75 61.50
CA THR A 131 18.56 -15.48 60.76
C THR A 131 17.96 -14.09 61.03
N THR A 132 18.49 -13.35 61.99
CA THR A 132 18.10 -11.98 62.37
C THR A 132 18.58 -10.90 61.40
N ASN A 133 19.64 -11.13 60.61
CA ASN A 133 20.27 -10.12 59.73
C ASN A 133 19.98 -10.32 58.22
N ALA A 134 18.95 -11.09 57.90
CA ALA A 134 18.59 -11.49 56.54
C ALA A 134 17.24 -10.91 56.12
N GLY A 135 17.06 -10.57 54.84
CA GLY A 135 15.72 -10.25 54.32
C GLY A 135 15.15 -8.95 54.87
N GLY A 136 15.61 -7.79 54.40
CA GLY A 136 15.08 -6.49 54.83
C GLY A 136 13.61 -6.31 54.45
N GLY A 137 13.25 -6.71 53.23
CA GLY A 137 11.85 -6.86 52.83
C GLY A 137 11.27 -8.16 53.39
N LEU A 138 11.74 -9.29 52.86
CA LEU A 138 11.22 -10.62 53.16
C LEU A 138 12.32 -11.57 53.60
N GLN A 139 12.06 -12.32 54.67
CA GLN A 139 12.79 -13.54 54.99
C GLN A 139 11.90 -14.76 54.78
N ILE A 140 12.39 -15.75 54.02
CA ILE A 140 11.63 -16.94 53.61
C ILE A 140 12.40 -18.19 54.07
N ILE A 141 11.82 -18.96 54.97
CA ILE A 141 12.47 -20.09 55.64
C ILE A 141 11.56 -21.32 55.77
N ASN A 142 12.17 -22.47 56.11
CA ASN A 142 11.47 -23.69 56.53
C ASN A 142 10.49 -24.27 55.49
N ASN A 143 10.94 -24.45 54.24
CA ASN A 143 10.13 -24.97 53.12
C ASN A 143 8.94 -24.07 52.77
N SER A 144 9.09 -22.76 52.95
CA SER A 144 8.07 -21.80 52.54
C SER A 144 8.02 -21.67 51.01
N VAL A 145 6.86 -21.24 50.51
CA VAL A 145 6.63 -20.98 49.08
C VAL A 145 6.14 -19.55 48.93
N VAL A 146 6.88 -18.70 48.22
CA VAL A 146 6.51 -17.30 48.01
C VAL A 146 6.42 -16.98 46.52
N THR A 147 5.33 -16.31 46.15
CA THR A 147 5.13 -15.76 44.80
C THR A 147 4.93 -14.26 44.91
N ILE A 148 5.67 -13.51 44.11
CA ILE A 148 5.62 -12.04 44.02
C ILE A 148 5.24 -11.69 42.59
N THR A 149 4.06 -11.10 42.38
CA THR A 149 3.51 -10.71 41.08
C THR A 149 3.21 -9.22 41.03
N ALA A 150 3.48 -8.58 39.89
CA ALA A 150 3.12 -7.18 39.63
C ALA A 150 3.56 -6.21 40.75
N SER A 151 4.67 -6.49 41.42
CA SER A 151 5.04 -5.85 42.69
C SER A 151 6.41 -5.18 42.61
N THR A 152 6.64 -4.26 43.55
CA THR A 152 7.88 -3.48 43.66
C THR A 152 8.52 -3.71 45.02
N LEU A 153 9.79 -4.11 45.08
CA LEU A 153 10.56 -4.13 46.33
C LEU A 153 11.74 -3.17 46.21
N THR A 154 11.75 -2.10 47.01
CA THR A 154 12.75 -1.05 46.87
C THR A 154 13.32 -0.50 48.17
N ASN A 155 14.59 -0.07 48.14
CA ASN A 155 15.27 0.51 49.30
C ASN A 155 15.21 -0.38 50.55
N ASN A 156 15.15 -1.69 50.37
CA ASN A 156 15.21 -2.64 51.48
C ASN A 156 16.67 -2.99 51.77
N ARG A 157 16.98 -3.13 53.05
CA ARG A 157 18.35 -3.30 53.54
C ARG A 157 18.48 -4.49 54.48
N ALA A 158 19.55 -5.24 54.33
CA ALA A 158 19.95 -6.27 55.29
C ALA A 158 21.40 -6.04 55.70
N GLY A 159 21.73 -6.37 56.95
CA GLY A 159 23.11 -6.30 57.44
C GLY A 159 24.02 -7.40 56.88
N ASN A 160 23.48 -8.43 56.22
CA ASN A 160 24.25 -9.55 55.70
C ASN A 160 23.74 -10.04 54.34
N VAL A 161 22.56 -10.68 54.28
CA VAL A 161 22.07 -11.35 53.06
C VAL A 161 20.68 -10.86 52.65
N GLY A 162 20.44 -10.74 51.35
CA GLY A 162 19.07 -10.57 50.81
C GLY A 162 18.42 -9.27 51.26
N GLY A 163 18.89 -8.11 50.77
CA GLY A 163 18.35 -6.81 51.16
C GLY A 163 16.84 -6.72 50.92
N ALA A 164 16.38 -7.11 49.72
CA ALA A 164 14.95 -7.27 49.46
C ALA A 164 14.41 -8.62 49.96
N VAL A 165 15.03 -9.73 49.54
CA VAL A 165 14.54 -11.08 49.81
C VAL A 165 15.68 -12.02 50.18
N ASN A 166 15.52 -12.76 51.28
CA ASN A 166 16.35 -13.91 51.62
C ASN A 166 15.54 -15.22 51.52
N VAL A 167 16.07 -16.20 50.80
CA VAL A 167 15.45 -17.51 50.56
C VAL A 167 16.36 -18.61 51.11
N GLU A 168 15.88 -19.31 52.14
CA GLU A 168 16.61 -20.42 52.76
C GLU A 168 15.75 -21.68 52.77
N ASN A 169 16.22 -22.76 52.12
CA ASN A 169 15.50 -24.03 52.03
C ASN A 169 14.02 -23.85 51.61
N SER A 170 13.77 -22.94 50.67
CA SER A 170 12.43 -22.45 50.32
C SER A 170 12.33 -22.10 48.83
N LEU A 171 11.12 -21.83 48.35
CA LEU A 171 10.85 -21.52 46.95
C LEU A 171 10.41 -20.07 46.79
N LEU A 172 11.00 -19.38 45.81
CA LEU A 172 10.62 -18.03 45.41
C LEU A 172 10.26 -17.99 43.92
N THR A 173 9.14 -17.34 43.59
CA THR A 173 8.82 -16.91 42.23
C THR A 173 8.63 -15.41 42.22
N VAL A 174 9.36 -14.71 41.36
CA VAL A 174 9.20 -13.29 41.09
C VAL A 174 8.77 -13.15 39.64
N GLN A 175 7.61 -12.56 39.42
CA GLN A 175 7.01 -12.44 38.11
C GLN A 175 6.48 -11.01 37.91
N ASP A 176 6.68 -10.43 36.72
CA ASP A 176 6.14 -9.11 36.36
C ASP A 176 6.49 -8.02 37.39
N SER A 177 7.64 -8.13 38.05
CA SER A 177 7.97 -7.36 39.26
C SER A 177 9.32 -6.68 39.16
N THR A 178 9.52 -5.63 39.97
CA THR A 178 10.77 -4.85 39.99
C THR A 178 11.38 -4.83 41.38
N LEU A 179 12.65 -5.24 41.50
CA LEU A 179 13.44 -5.13 42.71
C LEU A 179 14.59 -4.15 42.47
N PHE A 180 14.57 -2.99 43.13
CA PHE A 180 15.57 -1.95 42.88
C PHE A 180 16.04 -1.16 44.10
N ASP A 181 17.26 -0.63 44.04
CA ASP A 181 17.91 0.14 45.12
C ASP A 181 18.01 -0.61 46.47
N ASN A 182 18.04 -1.94 46.45
CA ASN A 182 18.21 -2.74 47.67
C ASN A 182 19.70 -2.90 48.04
N GLN A 183 19.98 -3.15 49.32
CA GLN A 183 21.34 -3.15 49.88
C GLN A 183 21.58 -4.30 50.88
N ALA A 184 22.70 -5.01 50.74
CA ALA A 184 23.19 -6.02 51.69
C ALA A 184 24.69 -6.30 51.44
N ASP A 185 25.35 -7.12 52.27
CA ASP A 185 26.71 -7.60 51.93
C ASP A 185 26.66 -8.58 50.75
N PHE A 186 25.61 -9.40 50.70
CA PHE A 186 25.47 -10.50 49.76
C PHE A 186 24.06 -10.59 49.15
N GLY A 187 23.98 -10.63 47.82
CA GLY A 187 22.71 -10.82 47.12
C GLY A 187 21.72 -9.71 47.46
N SER A 188 22.06 -8.46 47.15
CA SER A 188 21.38 -7.32 47.79
C SER A 188 19.91 -7.18 47.40
N ALA A 189 19.50 -7.61 46.21
CA ALA A 189 18.09 -7.86 45.93
C ALA A 189 17.66 -9.22 46.49
N ILE A 190 18.31 -10.31 46.04
CA ILE A 190 17.90 -11.67 46.37
C ILE A 190 19.12 -12.50 46.78
N TYR A 191 19.00 -13.19 47.91
CA TYR A 191 19.95 -14.23 48.33
C TYR A 191 19.25 -15.59 48.44
N ILE A 192 19.85 -16.63 47.86
CA ILE A 192 19.29 -17.99 47.80
C ILE A 192 20.33 -18.98 48.33
N LEU A 193 19.92 -19.82 49.27
CA LEU A 193 20.81 -20.74 49.99
C LEU A 193 20.22 -22.15 50.13
N ASN A 194 21.14 -23.13 50.09
CA ASN A 194 20.97 -24.58 50.31
C ASN A 194 20.27 -25.32 49.15
N SER A 195 20.47 -26.64 49.08
CA SER A 195 20.07 -27.48 47.93
C SER A 195 18.57 -27.56 47.67
N PHE A 196 17.73 -27.13 48.61
CA PHE A 196 16.28 -27.00 48.42
C PHE A 196 15.83 -25.56 48.11
N GLY A 197 16.73 -24.58 48.25
CA GLY A 197 16.53 -23.20 47.87
C GLY A 197 16.43 -23.08 46.35
N ARG A 198 15.30 -22.58 45.86
CA ARG A 198 15.06 -22.37 44.42
C ARG A 198 14.39 -21.04 44.17
N ALA A 199 14.82 -20.34 43.12
CA ALA A 199 14.11 -19.16 42.65
C ALA A 199 13.86 -19.18 41.14
N SER A 200 12.75 -18.57 40.75
CA SER A 200 12.44 -18.27 39.35
C SER A 200 12.10 -16.80 39.19
N ILE A 201 12.80 -16.13 38.29
CA ILE A 201 12.62 -14.71 37.95
C ILE A 201 12.12 -14.64 36.51
N ILE A 202 10.90 -14.14 36.32
CA ILE A 202 10.18 -14.21 35.04
C ILE A 202 9.67 -12.81 34.70
N ASN A 203 9.95 -12.32 33.49
CA ASN A 203 9.49 -11.00 33.03
C ASN A 203 9.68 -9.89 34.09
N SER A 204 10.83 -9.89 34.75
CA SER A 204 11.07 -9.05 35.94
C SER A 204 12.37 -8.28 35.83
N ALA A 205 12.50 -7.26 36.67
CA ALA A 205 13.62 -6.32 36.65
C ALA A 205 14.35 -6.31 38.01
N ILE A 206 15.66 -6.59 38.00
CA ILE A 206 16.55 -6.48 39.17
C ILE A 206 17.57 -5.37 38.86
N ILE A 207 17.32 -4.17 39.38
CA ILE A 207 17.99 -2.95 38.89
C ILE A 207 18.62 -2.13 40.02
N SER A 208 19.82 -1.60 39.81
CA SER A 208 20.46 -0.64 40.74
C SER A 208 20.67 -1.15 42.18
N ASN A 209 20.71 -2.47 42.38
CA ASN A 209 20.93 -3.04 43.70
C ASN A 209 22.44 -3.05 44.00
N THR A 210 22.82 -2.78 45.26
CA THR A 210 24.22 -2.62 45.66
C THR A 210 24.59 -3.58 46.77
N ALA A 211 25.57 -4.45 46.49
CA ALA A 211 26.21 -5.31 47.46
C ALA A 211 27.57 -4.74 47.91
N THR A 212 27.86 -4.82 49.22
CA THR A 212 29.16 -4.43 49.81
C THR A 212 30.22 -5.55 49.80
N ASP A 213 29.86 -6.74 49.30
CA ASP A 213 30.81 -7.82 48.98
C ASP A 213 30.48 -8.48 47.63
N LYS A 214 29.39 -9.24 47.49
CA LYS A 214 29.11 -10.00 46.24
C LYS A 214 27.64 -10.11 45.88
N GLY A 215 27.35 -10.24 44.59
CA GLY A 215 25.97 -10.42 44.13
C GLY A 215 25.18 -9.13 44.32
N GLY A 216 25.54 -8.09 43.57
CA GLY A 216 24.86 -6.79 43.63
C GLY A 216 23.36 -6.96 43.42
N GLY A 217 22.93 -7.68 42.40
CA GLY A 217 21.55 -8.12 42.24
C GLY A 217 21.26 -9.36 43.09
N ILE A 218 21.77 -10.50 42.62
CA ILE A 218 21.41 -11.81 43.15
C ILE A 218 22.66 -12.56 43.61
N ARG A 219 22.55 -13.35 44.67
CA ARG A 219 23.54 -14.36 45.04
C ARG A 219 22.88 -15.72 45.28
N THR A 220 23.53 -16.77 44.78
CA THR A 220 23.13 -18.16 44.96
C THR A 220 24.25 -18.95 45.63
N TRP A 221 23.88 -19.88 46.51
CA TRP A 221 24.80 -20.80 47.17
C TRP A 221 24.18 -22.19 47.30
N GLU A 222 24.78 -23.18 46.62
CA GLU A 222 24.33 -24.57 46.55
C GLU A 222 22.83 -24.69 46.25
N SER A 223 22.33 -23.98 45.23
CA SER A 223 20.91 -23.78 44.96
C SER A 223 20.57 -23.81 43.45
N GLU A 224 19.30 -23.62 43.08
CA GLU A 224 18.87 -23.48 41.68
C GLU A 224 18.24 -22.11 41.40
N LEU A 225 18.57 -21.52 40.25
CA LEU A 225 17.99 -20.25 39.80
C LEU A 225 17.67 -20.29 38.31
N THR A 226 16.44 -19.89 37.96
CA THR A 226 16.06 -19.62 36.58
C THR A 226 15.72 -18.14 36.39
N ILE A 227 16.24 -17.53 35.34
CA ILE A 227 15.96 -16.16 34.93
C ILE A 227 15.47 -16.20 33.48
N THR A 228 14.25 -15.74 33.23
CA THR A 228 13.61 -15.80 31.91
C THR A 228 12.96 -14.46 31.58
N ASP A 229 13.14 -13.98 30.36
CA ASP A 229 12.55 -12.72 29.86
C ASP A 229 12.79 -11.52 30.79
N SER A 230 13.92 -11.51 31.50
CA SER A 230 14.15 -10.59 32.62
C SER A 230 15.34 -9.67 32.38
N THR A 231 15.40 -8.57 33.14
CA THR A 231 16.47 -7.57 33.05
C THR A 231 17.24 -7.47 34.37
N LEU A 232 18.56 -7.66 34.33
CA LEU A 232 19.48 -7.42 35.44
C LEU A 232 20.38 -6.23 35.06
N ALA A 233 20.10 -5.04 35.59
CA ALA A 233 20.75 -3.82 35.13
C ALA A 233 21.33 -2.94 36.23
N ASN A 234 22.47 -2.29 35.97
CA ASN A 234 23.06 -1.28 36.86
C ASN A 234 23.33 -1.75 38.31
N ASN A 235 23.40 -3.07 38.54
CA ASN A 235 23.70 -3.59 39.87
C ASN A 235 25.20 -3.46 40.13
N ARG A 236 25.56 -3.31 41.42
CA ARG A 236 26.93 -3.03 41.85
C ARG A 236 27.39 -3.99 42.93
N ALA A 237 28.62 -4.49 42.81
CA ALA A 237 29.31 -5.22 43.88
C ALA A 237 30.59 -4.46 44.22
N ILE A 238 30.58 -3.76 45.35
CA ILE A 238 31.60 -2.78 45.73
C ILE A 238 32.33 -3.28 46.96
N VAL A 239 33.67 -3.16 47.00
CA VAL A 239 34.45 -3.50 48.20
C VAL A 239 34.54 -2.30 49.12
N THR A 240 33.76 -2.29 50.21
CA THR A 240 33.86 -1.25 51.25
C THR A 240 34.68 -1.75 52.44
N GLY A 241 35.89 -1.20 52.62
CA GLY A 241 36.78 -1.58 53.73
C GLY A 241 37.57 -2.87 53.48
N SER A 242 38.09 -3.50 54.54
CA SER A 242 38.81 -4.77 54.44
C SER A 242 37.83 -5.94 54.54
N SER A 243 37.64 -6.68 53.45
CA SER A 243 36.91 -7.96 53.46
C SER A 243 37.87 -9.12 53.68
N ASN A 244 37.46 -10.08 54.50
CA ASN A 244 38.19 -11.33 54.75
C ASN A 244 37.75 -12.44 53.79
N ASN A 245 36.72 -12.18 52.96
CA ASN A 245 36.21 -13.16 52.02
C ASN A 245 37.13 -13.26 50.81
N PRO A 246 37.30 -14.47 50.24
CA PRO A 246 38.02 -14.62 48.99
C PRO A 246 37.27 -13.87 47.89
N ASN A 247 37.97 -13.11 47.06
CA ASN A 247 37.43 -12.43 45.88
C ASN A 247 36.25 -11.47 46.15
N PRO A 248 36.36 -10.51 47.08
CA PRO A 248 35.28 -9.56 47.36
C PRO A 248 35.03 -8.65 46.15
N GLY A 249 33.84 -8.07 46.04
CA GLY A 249 33.47 -7.17 44.94
C GLY A 249 33.18 -7.90 43.63
N SER A 250 32.58 -9.10 43.69
CA SER A 250 32.39 -9.96 42.52
C SER A 250 30.93 -10.22 42.17
N GLY A 251 30.63 -10.35 40.86
CA GLY A 251 29.32 -10.70 40.34
C GLY A 251 28.27 -9.63 40.64
N ALA A 252 28.34 -8.48 39.97
CA ALA A 252 27.47 -7.37 40.31
C ALA A 252 26.01 -7.61 39.94
N ALA A 253 25.72 -8.29 38.83
CA ALA A 253 24.37 -8.78 38.57
C ALA A 253 24.10 -10.06 39.37
N LEU A 254 25.02 -11.02 39.29
CA LEU A 254 24.83 -12.34 39.86
C LEU A 254 26.15 -12.97 40.35
N ALA A 255 26.13 -13.49 41.58
CA ALA A 255 27.21 -14.31 42.13
C ALA A 255 26.72 -15.75 42.39
N ILE A 256 27.43 -16.75 41.86
CA ILE A 256 27.01 -18.15 41.81
C ILE A 256 28.06 -19.05 42.45
N TYR A 257 27.64 -19.87 43.42
CA TYR A 257 28.51 -20.80 44.14
C TYR A 257 27.84 -22.18 44.24
N GLY A 258 28.49 -23.22 43.72
CA GLY A 258 27.98 -24.60 43.81
C GLY A 258 26.55 -24.78 43.26
N SER A 259 26.08 -23.88 42.41
CA SER A 259 24.66 -23.76 42.04
C SER A 259 24.44 -24.03 40.55
N ALA A 260 23.20 -24.37 40.20
CA ALA A 260 22.76 -24.50 38.81
C ALA A 260 21.93 -23.27 38.41
N VAL A 261 22.38 -22.55 37.39
CA VAL A 261 21.73 -21.31 36.93
C VAL A 261 21.47 -21.36 35.43
N THR A 262 20.23 -21.05 35.05
CA THR A 262 19.83 -20.85 33.66
C THR A 262 19.31 -19.43 33.45
N ILE A 263 19.90 -18.72 32.49
CA ILE A 263 19.47 -17.40 32.02
C ILE A 263 18.99 -17.56 30.58
N SER A 264 17.74 -17.20 30.31
CA SER A 264 17.14 -17.33 28.98
C SER A 264 16.38 -16.09 28.55
N ALA A 265 16.49 -15.71 27.28
CA ALA A 265 15.76 -14.57 26.70
C ALA A 265 15.89 -13.27 27.52
N SER A 266 17.03 -13.08 28.20
CA SER A 266 17.20 -12.05 29.22
C SER A 266 18.30 -11.05 28.87
N THR A 267 18.24 -9.88 29.50
CA THR A 267 19.22 -8.80 29.33
C THR A 267 19.98 -8.56 30.62
N VAL A 268 21.31 -8.59 30.57
CA VAL A 268 22.19 -8.30 31.71
C VAL A 268 23.14 -7.16 31.32
N ILE A 269 22.85 -5.96 31.79
CA ILE A 269 23.41 -4.74 31.21
C ILE A 269 23.96 -3.76 32.24
N SER A 270 25.11 -3.15 31.95
CA SER A 270 25.69 -2.06 32.75
C SER A 270 25.93 -2.40 34.22
N ASN A 271 26.21 -3.67 34.54
CA ASN A 271 26.54 -4.08 35.91
C ASN A 271 28.04 -3.87 36.17
N GLN A 272 28.37 -3.42 37.39
CA GLN A 272 29.74 -3.04 37.75
C GLN A 272 30.20 -3.76 39.02
N ALA A 273 31.21 -4.62 38.89
CA ALA A 273 31.88 -5.30 39.98
C ALA A 273 33.28 -4.70 40.18
N ASP A 274 33.73 -4.52 41.42
CA ASP A 274 35.08 -3.99 41.67
C ASP A 274 36.18 -5.01 41.34
N PHE A 275 35.88 -6.31 41.27
CA PHE A 275 36.89 -7.36 41.12
C PHE A 275 36.62 -8.37 39.99
N LEU A 276 35.75 -9.36 40.18
CA LEU A 276 35.56 -10.45 39.20
C LEU A 276 34.13 -10.46 38.66
N GLY A 277 34.00 -10.64 37.34
CA GLY A 277 32.71 -10.89 36.70
C GLY A 277 31.78 -9.68 36.82
N GLY A 278 31.88 -8.74 35.88
CA GLY A 278 31.12 -7.48 35.96
C GLY A 278 29.62 -7.72 35.98
N ALA A 279 29.15 -8.69 35.19
CA ALA A 279 27.81 -9.23 35.31
C ALA A 279 27.78 -10.43 36.27
N ILE A 280 28.51 -11.49 35.92
CA ILE A 280 28.37 -12.81 36.53
C ILE A 280 29.72 -13.29 37.05
N TYR A 281 29.75 -13.61 38.33
CA TYR A 281 30.81 -14.42 38.92
C TYR A 281 30.24 -15.82 39.20
N ALA A 282 30.83 -16.84 38.61
CA ALA A 282 30.44 -18.23 38.80
C ALA A 282 31.64 -19.04 39.29
N ASP A 283 31.47 -19.75 40.40
CA ASP A 283 32.49 -20.65 40.93
C ASP A 283 31.88 -22.01 41.24
N SER A 284 32.53 -23.06 40.71
CA SER A 284 32.19 -24.45 40.97
C SER A 284 30.70 -24.74 40.67
N SER A 285 30.18 -24.08 39.64
CA SER A 285 28.75 -23.99 39.31
C SER A 285 28.46 -24.43 37.87
N ASP A 286 27.19 -24.70 37.58
CA ASP A 286 26.69 -24.96 36.23
C ASP A 286 25.90 -23.75 35.73
N LEU A 287 26.43 -23.07 34.71
CA LEU A 287 25.85 -21.84 34.15
C LEU A 287 25.40 -22.08 32.70
N THR A 288 24.12 -21.87 32.42
CA THR A 288 23.60 -21.86 31.04
C THR A 288 23.03 -20.49 30.70
N ILE A 289 23.48 -19.91 29.60
CA ILE A 289 22.97 -18.66 29.05
C ILE A 289 22.49 -18.92 27.62
N GLN A 290 21.22 -18.65 27.35
CA GLN A 290 20.62 -18.89 26.04
C GLN A 290 19.79 -17.71 25.57
N ASN A 291 19.86 -17.38 24.27
CA ASN A 291 19.06 -16.31 23.66
C ASN A 291 19.15 -14.97 24.42
N SER A 292 20.28 -14.67 25.07
CA SER A 292 20.39 -13.58 26.05
C SER A 292 21.49 -12.60 25.67
N SER A 293 21.36 -11.36 26.12
CA SER A 293 22.36 -10.31 25.90
C SER A 293 23.04 -9.92 27.20
N LEU A 294 24.38 -9.93 27.20
CA LEU A 294 25.22 -9.43 28.28
C LEU A 294 26.02 -8.25 27.72
N SER A 295 25.68 -7.02 28.07
CA SER A 295 26.35 -5.85 27.49
C SER A 295 26.78 -4.79 28.50
N ASP A 296 27.84 -4.06 28.14
CA ASP A 296 28.32 -2.89 28.87
C ASP A 296 28.65 -3.17 30.35
N ASN A 297 28.95 -4.42 30.69
CA ASN A 297 29.31 -4.82 32.06
C ASN A 297 30.80 -4.61 32.30
N GLN A 298 31.16 -4.33 33.55
CA GLN A 298 32.51 -3.93 33.92
C GLN A 298 33.02 -4.61 35.18
N ALA A 299 34.25 -5.12 35.13
CA ALA A 299 35.01 -5.59 36.28
C ALA A 299 36.52 -5.37 36.10
N ASN A 300 37.33 -5.74 37.09
CA ASN A 300 38.78 -5.84 36.88
C ASN A 300 39.14 -7.05 36.02
N PHE A 301 38.46 -8.19 36.21
CA PHE A 301 38.68 -9.42 35.45
C PHE A 301 37.35 -10.03 35.00
N GLY A 302 37.26 -10.45 33.74
CA GLY A 302 36.00 -10.98 33.19
C GLY A 302 34.93 -9.89 33.13
N GLY A 303 35.00 -8.99 32.15
CA GLY A 303 34.12 -7.81 32.11
C GLY A 303 32.64 -8.15 32.17
N ALA A 304 32.21 -9.25 31.54
CA ALA A 304 30.90 -9.84 31.74
C ALA A 304 30.97 -11.01 32.74
N ILE A 305 31.73 -12.04 32.42
CA ILE A 305 31.70 -13.33 33.11
C ILE A 305 33.09 -13.67 33.63
N TYR A 306 33.15 -14.08 34.89
CA TYR A 306 34.27 -14.81 35.45
C TYR A 306 33.78 -16.20 35.88
N ASN A 307 34.38 -17.25 35.33
CA ASN A 307 34.05 -18.64 35.67
C ASN A 307 35.27 -19.35 36.27
N SER A 308 35.13 -19.88 37.49
CA SER A 308 36.14 -20.67 38.17
C SER A 308 35.65 -22.01 38.71
N LYS A 309 36.60 -22.87 39.13
CA LYS A 309 36.34 -24.16 39.78
C LYS A 309 37.24 -24.33 41.00
N ASP A 310 37.14 -23.41 41.95
CA ASP A 310 38.08 -23.34 43.07
C ASP A 310 37.81 -24.43 44.13
N PHE A 311 36.60 -25.02 44.17
CA PHE A 311 36.19 -26.02 45.16
C PHE A 311 36.10 -27.47 44.65
N GLY A 312 36.59 -27.76 43.44
CA GLY A 312 36.78 -29.14 42.96
C GLY A 312 35.53 -29.89 42.46
N PHE A 313 34.34 -29.28 42.47
CA PHE A 313 33.10 -29.80 41.89
C PHE A 313 32.49 -28.78 40.91
N GLY A 314 31.65 -29.20 39.95
CA GLY A 314 31.02 -28.29 38.97
C GLY A 314 32.02 -27.59 38.04
N GLY A 315 31.65 -26.42 37.52
CA GLY A 315 32.50 -25.55 36.70
C GLY A 315 32.25 -25.67 35.20
N THR A 316 31.00 -25.92 34.79
CA THR A 316 30.61 -25.89 33.37
C THR A 316 29.84 -24.61 33.06
N ALA A 317 30.19 -23.94 31.96
CA ALA A 317 29.38 -22.86 31.43
C ALA A 317 29.08 -23.08 29.95
N THR A 318 27.83 -22.85 29.57
CA THR A 318 27.35 -22.98 28.20
C THR A 318 26.65 -21.70 27.78
N ILE A 319 27.09 -21.10 26.68
CA ILE A 319 26.48 -19.92 26.07
C ILE A 319 26.00 -20.29 24.68
N VAL A 320 24.71 -20.10 24.41
CA VAL A 320 24.08 -20.45 23.13
C VAL A 320 23.23 -19.31 22.63
N ASN A 321 23.26 -19.03 21.32
CA ASN A 321 22.38 -18.02 20.71
C ASN A 321 22.43 -16.64 21.40
N SER A 322 23.57 -16.26 21.97
CA SER A 322 23.66 -15.14 22.90
C SER A 322 24.71 -14.12 22.48
N ALA A 323 24.56 -12.88 22.92
CA ALA A 323 25.45 -11.79 22.54
C ALA A 323 26.15 -11.19 23.77
N LEU A 324 27.48 -11.16 23.74
CA LEU A 324 28.32 -10.51 24.75
C LEU A 324 29.01 -9.30 24.10
N ILE A 325 28.55 -8.10 24.46
CA ILE A 325 28.86 -6.88 23.71
C ILE A 325 29.39 -5.77 24.62
N ASN A 326 30.44 -5.05 24.21
CA ASN A 326 30.95 -3.86 24.92
C ASN A 326 31.34 -4.09 26.39
N ASN A 327 31.61 -5.33 26.80
CA ASN A 327 32.02 -5.59 28.19
C ASN A 327 33.48 -5.22 28.37
N THR A 328 33.83 -4.75 29.57
CA THR A 328 35.16 -4.19 29.85
C THR A 328 35.79 -4.80 31.10
N ALA A 329 36.98 -5.38 30.96
CA ALA A 329 37.89 -5.67 32.05
C ALA A 329 38.91 -4.52 32.19
N ASN A 330 38.86 -3.75 33.29
CA ASN A 330 39.61 -2.50 33.45
C ASN A 330 41.06 -2.65 33.91
N GLY A 331 41.46 -3.83 34.39
CA GLY A 331 42.80 -4.06 34.90
C GLY A 331 43.28 -5.49 34.74
N GLY A 332 42.64 -6.26 33.86
CA GLY A 332 42.74 -7.71 33.88
C GLY A 332 42.27 -8.37 32.58
N ASP A 333 42.36 -9.69 32.56
CA ASP A 333 42.12 -10.49 31.36
C ASP A 333 40.64 -10.79 31.14
N GLY A 334 40.29 -11.11 29.90
CA GLY A 334 38.95 -11.52 29.52
C GLY A 334 37.99 -10.35 29.48
N GLY A 335 38.06 -9.53 28.43
CA GLY A 335 37.21 -8.35 28.32
C GLY A 335 35.72 -8.69 28.37
N ALA A 336 35.31 -9.84 27.82
CA ALA A 336 34.00 -10.42 28.08
C ALA A 336 34.07 -11.54 29.12
N ILE A 337 34.87 -12.57 28.88
CA ILE A 337 34.88 -13.81 29.65
C ILE A 337 36.29 -14.09 30.15
N ARG A 338 36.41 -14.38 31.45
CA ARG A 338 37.61 -15.00 32.02
C ARG A 338 37.31 -16.39 32.56
N ILE A 339 38.18 -17.34 32.22
CA ILE A 339 38.03 -18.77 32.51
C ILE A 339 39.19 -19.26 33.36
N VAL A 340 38.89 -19.91 34.49
CA VAL A 340 39.84 -20.50 35.43
C VAL A 340 39.39 -21.92 35.80
N ASP A 341 40.26 -22.92 35.66
CA ASP A 341 40.00 -24.35 35.86
C ASP A 341 38.60 -24.90 35.50
N SER A 342 37.99 -24.39 34.42
CA SER A 342 36.59 -24.67 34.06
C SER A 342 36.41 -25.11 32.61
N GLN A 343 35.27 -25.75 32.35
CA GLN A 343 34.84 -26.12 30.99
C GLN A 343 33.84 -25.10 30.46
N PHE A 344 34.08 -24.61 29.25
CA PHE A 344 33.28 -23.53 28.67
C PHE A 344 32.90 -23.86 27.22
N THR A 345 31.61 -23.84 26.92
CA THR A 345 31.08 -24.03 25.57
C THR A 345 30.41 -22.76 25.10
N ILE A 346 30.76 -22.29 23.90
CA ILE A 346 30.13 -21.15 23.23
C ILE A 346 29.67 -21.62 21.85
N ALA A 347 28.37 -21.49 21.60
CA ALA A 347 27.74 -21.90 20.35
C ALA A 347 26.84 -20.80 19.82
N ASN A 348 26.76 -20.63 18.49
CA ASN A 348 25.81 -19.70 17.85
C ASN A 348 25.80 -18.30 18.47
N SER A 349 26.94 -17.79 18.89
CA SER A 349 26.98 -16.58 19.72
C SER A 349 27.84 -15.50 19.08
N THR A 350 27.59 -14.25 19.48
CA THR A 350 28.36 -13.08 19.03
C THR A 350 29.08 -12.46 20.21
N LEU A 351 30.41 -12.39 20.16
CA LEU A 351 31.25 -11.68 21.12
C LEU A 351 31.89 -10.49 20.39
N SER A 352 31.41 -9.28 20.67
CA SER A 352 31.80 -8.09 19.89
C SER A 352 32.14 -6.88 20.75
N ASN A 353 33.15 -6.12 20.34
CA ASN A 353 33.55 -4.86 20.98
C ASN A 353 33.91 -4.96 22.48
N ASN A 354 34.29 -6.15 22.96
CA ASN A 354 34.72 -6.31 24.35
C ASN A 354 36.18 -5.88 24.53
N GLN A 355 36.53 -5.42 25.73
CA GLN A 355 37.80 -4.74 25.98
C GLN A 355 38.49 -5.29 27.23
N ALA A 356 39.73 -5.76 27.08
CA ALA A 356 40.65 -6.06 28.18
C ALA A 356 41.71 -4.94 28.25
N ILE A 357 41.55 -4.05 29.20
CA ILE A 357 42.42 -2.88 29.42
C ILE A 357 43.35 -3.22 30.58
N GLY A 358 44.65 -3.15 30.36
CA GLY A 358 45.65 -3.46 31.38
C GLY A 358 47.05 -2.99 31.02
N SER A 359 47.97 -3.09 31.98
CA SER A 359 49.39 -2.83 31.80
C SER A 359 50.22 -4.11 31.87
N GLU A 360 51.37 -4.14 31.18
CA GLU A 360 52.30 -5.29 31.18
C GLU A 360 52.54 -5.84 32.60
N GLY A 361 52.31 -7.13 32.79
CA GLY A 361 52.50 -7.82 34.08
C GLY A 361 51.36 -7.69 35.10
N SER A 362 50.28 -6.99 34.76
CA SER A 362 49.09 -6.81 35.62
C SER A 362 47.77 -7.29 34.99
N GLY A 363 47.80 -7.71 33.72
CA GLY A 363 46.64 -8.19 32.95
C GLY A 363 46.45 -7.42 31.65
N GLY A 364 45.36 -7.66 30.93
CA GLY A 364 45.03 -6.97 29.67
C GLY A 364 45.19 -7.87 28.44
N GLU A 365 44.96 -9.16 28.63
CA GLU A 365 44.98 -10.17 27.58
C GLU A 365 43.57 -10.74 27.34
N GLY A 366 43.31 -11.27 26.14
CA GLY A 366 42.02 -11.90 25.85
C GLY A 366 40.88 -10.90 25.78
N GLY A 367 40.85 -10.08 24.72
CA GLY A 367 39.89 -8.97 24.62
C GLY A 367 38.43 -9.42 24.63
N ALA A 368 38.13 -10.59 24.05
CA ALA A 368 36.87 -11.28 24.30
C ALA A 368 37.02 -12.32 25.41
N ILE A 369 37.97 -13.26 25.26
CA ILE A 369 38.11 -14.42 26.12
C ILE A 369 39.55 -14.53 26.62
N GLY A 370 39.73 -14.57 27.94
CA GLY A 370 41.02 -14.83 28.59
C GLY A 370 40.99 -16.12 29.40
N ILE A 371 41.94 -17.03 29.13
CA ILE A 371 42.09 -18.31 29.84
C ILE A 371 43.35 -18.25 30.69
N VAL A 372 43.23 -18.48 31.99
CA VAL A 372 44.35 -18.34 32.95
C VAL A 372 44.67 -19.65 33.69
N PRO A 373 45.94 -19.87 34.08
CA PRO A 373 46.36 -21.07 34.80
C PRO A 373 45.87 -21.12 36.24
N PHE A 374 45.43 -22.30 36.67
CA PHE A 374 45.59 -22.70 38.06
C PHE A 374 45.94 -24.20 38.19
N LEU A 375 45.21 -25.13 37.56
CA LEU A 375 45.45 -26.60 37.57
C LEU A 375 44.99 -27.30 36.27
N SER A 376 45.72 -27.14 35.16
CA SER A 376 45.75 -27.96 33.91
C SER A 376 44.44 -28.53 33.31
N SER A 377 43.24 -28.05 33.66
CA SER A 377 41.95 -28.70 33.31
C SER A 377 40.96 -27.80 32.56
N ASN A 378 41.36 -26.57 32.21
CA ASN A 378 40.57 -25.67 31.36
C ASN A 378 40.31 -26.29 29.98
N SER A 379 39.05 -26.23 29.52
CA SER A 379 38.70 -26.57 28.13
C SER A 379 37.67 -25.59 27.59
N ILE A 380 37.96 -25.01 26.42
CA ILE A 380 36.99 -24.17 25.69
C ILE A 380 36.61 -24.81 24.35
N LEU A 381 35.31 -24.86 24.07
CA LEU A 381 34.76 -25.23 22.77
C LEU A 381 34.00 -24.04 22.20
N VAL A 382 34.43 -23.54 21.04
CA VAL A 382 33.78 -22.46 20.31
C VAL A 382 33.27 -23.01 18.98
N THR A 383 31.97 -22.93 18.73
CA THR A 383 31.38 -23.44 17.49
C THR A 383 30.36 -22.46 16.93
N ASN A 384 30.34 -22.24 15.60
CA ASN A 384 29.38 -21.35 14.95
C ASN A 384 29.28 -19.98 15.66
N THR A 385 30.41 -19.39 16.03
CA THR A 385 30.46 -18.17 16.86
C THR A 385 31.24 -17.08 16.12
N THR A 386 30.83 -15.83 16.29
CA THR A 386 31.51 -14.66 15.73
C THR A 386 32.18 -13.86 16.83
N ILE A 387 33.51 -13.80 16.83
CA ILE A 387 34.36 -13.04 17.75
C ILE A 387 35.00 -11.90 16.97
N TYR A 388 34.45 -10.69 17.11
CA TYR A 388 34.72 -9.58 16.21
C TYR A 388 34.99 -8.25 16.93
N SER A 389 35.96 -7.47 16.46
CA SER A 389 36.23 -6.11 16.98
C SER A 389 36.51 -6.01 18.48
N ASN A 390 37.03 -7.07 19.09
CA ASN A 390 37.44 -7.04 20.49
C ASN A 390 38.86 -6.47 20.64
N PHE A 391 39.17 -5.90 21.80
CA PHE A 391 40.42 -5.21 22.08
C PHE A 391 41.10 -5.76 23.33
N ALA A 392 42.41 -5.99 23.24
CA ALA A 392 43.28 -6.28 24.39
C ALA A 392 44.50 -5.35 24.38
N SER A 393 44.93 -4.88 25.55
CA SER A 393 46.13 -4.03 25.64
C SER A 393 47.43 -4.78 25.30
N ILE A 394 47.51 -6.07 25.58
CA ILE A 394 48.75 -6.86 25.45
C ILE A 394 48.64 -7.88 24.32
N GLN A 395 47.87 -8.96 24.51
CA GLN A 395 47.81 -10.06 23.56
C GLN A 395 46.45 -10.74 23.48
N GLY A 396 46.17 -11.37 22.34
CA GLY A 396 44.94 -12.13 22.13
C GLY A 396 43.71 -11.23 22.12
N GLY A 397 43.63 -10.28 21.17
CA GLY A 397 42.51 -9.33 21.10
C GLY A 397 41.15 -10.01 21.03
N GLY A 398 41.04 -11.17 20.36
CA GLY A 398 39.88 -12.06 20.46
C GLY A 398 40.03 -13.01 21.66
N ILE A 399 40.94 -13.97 21.56
CA ILE A 399 41.14 -15.05 22.53
C ILE A 399 42.60 -15.08 22.99
N GLN A 400 42.84 -15.29 24.28
CA GLN A 400 44.16 -15.56 24.85
C GLN A 400 44.19 -16.92 25.58
N ALA A 401 45.16 -17.78 25.23
CA ALA A 401 45.43 -19.04 25.94
C ALA A 401 46.87 -19.57 25.74
N ASP A 402 47.81 -19.32 26.67
CA ASP A 402 49.20 -19.83 26.54
C ASP A 402 49.38 -21.31 26.95
N SER A 403 50.57 -21.82 26.63
CA SER A 403 50.99 -23.21 26.87
C SER A 403 50.85 -23.61 28.35
N GLY A 404 50.13 -24.70 28.61
CA GLY A 404 49.91 -25.23 29.95
C GLY A 404 48.66 -24.70 30.66
N TYR A 405 47.89 -23.81 30.02
CA TYR A 405 46.73 -23.14 30.65
C TYR A 405 45.37 -23.75 30.29
N GLY A 406 45.34 -24.84 29.52
CA GLY A 406 44.12 -25.48 29.03
C GLY A 406 44.23 -25.88 27.57
N SER A 407 43.17 -26.44 26.99
CA SER A 407 43.06 -26.63 25.54
C SER A 407 41.79 -25.97 25.00
N GLY A 408 41.90 -25.30 23.86
CA GLY A 408 40.75 -24.72 23.16
C GLY A 408 40.56 -25.34 21.78
N SER A 409 39.31 -25.53 21.38
CA SER A 409 38.96 -25.94 20.03
C SER A 409 37.94 -24.98 19.42
N ILE A 410 38.22 -24.52 18.20
CA ILE A 410 37.36 -23.62 17.44
C ILE A 410 36.92 -24.32 16.16
N LYS A 411 35.63 -24.27 15.84
CA LYS A 411 35.05 -24.86 14.62
C LYS A 411 33.97 -23.96 14.04
N ASN A 412 33.82 -23.93 12.71
CA ASN A 412 32.75 -23.18 12.04
C ASN A 412 32.64 -21.70 12.51
N SER A 413 33.72 -21.08 12.97
CA SER A 413 33.65 -19.79 13.69
C SER A 413 34.52 -18.71 13.04
N ILE A 414 34.16 -17.46 13.31
CA ILE A 414 34.87 -16.28 12.82
C ILE A 414 35.63 -15.63 13.99
N VAL A 415 36.93 -15.41 13.82
CA VAL A 415 37.75 -14.59 14.75
C VAL A 415 38.45 -13.51 13.94
N ALA A 416 37.86 -12.32 13.87
CA ALA A 416 38.29 -11.30 12.91
C ALA A 416 38.22 -9.87 13.45
N ASN A 417 39.03 -8.98 12.87
CA ASN A 417 39.08 -7.55 13.17
C ASN A 417 39.30 -7.23 14.67
N ASN A 418 39.89 -8.16 15.43
CA ASN A 418 40.26 -7.91 16.82
C ASN A 418 41.61 -7.17 16.87
N VAL A 419 41.91 -6.52 17.99
CA VAL A 419 43.08 -5.65 18.15
C VAL A 419 43.83 -6.00 19.43
N ALA A 420 45.14 -6.19 19.32
CA ALA A 420 46.06 -6.28 20.45
C ALA A 420 47.48 -5.86 20.06
N ALA A 421 48.35 -5.57 21.04
CA ALA A 421 49.74 -5.21 20.77
C ALA A 421 50.54 -6.39 20.16
N SER A 422 50.23 -7.61 20.58
CA SER A 422 50.71 -8.86 20.00
C SER A 422 49.52 -9.79 19.71
N ALA A 423 49.58 -10.59 18.65
CA ALA A 423 48.60 -11.64 18.38
C ALA A 423 47.13 -11.15 18.40
N ALA A 424 46.77 -10.32 17.41
CA ALA A 424 45.51 -9.57 17.39
C ALA A 424 44.24 -10.42 17.54
N ASN A 425 44.17 -11.61 16.92
CA ASN A 425 42.98 -12.47 16.99
C ASN A 425 43.08 -13.53 18.11
N CYS A 426 44.16 -14.33 18.11
CA CYS A 426 44.37 -15.39 19.09
C CYS A 426 45.81 -15.33 19.59
N GLY A 427 46.02 -15.31 20.90
CA GLY A 427 47.34 -15.38 21.51
C GLY A 427 47.56 -16.70 22.28
N GLY A 428 48.83 -17.11 22.35
CA GLY A 428 49.26 -18.40 22.91
C GLY A 428 49.14 -19.59 21.95
N ASP A 429 49.58 -20.78 22.39
CA ASP A 429 49.77 -21.96 21.52
C ASP A 429 48.74 -23.09 21.75
N THR A 430 47.71 -22.87 22.59
CA THR A 430 46.79 -23.94 23.03
C THR A 430 45.41 -23.95 22.35
N ILE A 431 45.11 -22.91 21.57
CA ILE A 431 43.92 -22.86 20.72
C ILE A 431 44.19 -23.68 19.45
N THR A 432 43.32 -24.65 19.17
CA THR A 432 43.41 -25.53 18.02
C THR A 432 42.20 -25.37 17.11
N SER A 433 42.41 -25.52 15.80
CA SER A 433 41.31 -25.53 14.83
C SER A 433 40.74 -26.93 14.64
N ALA A 434 39.42 -27.06 14.77
CA ALA A 434 38.67 -28.23 14.35
C ALA A 434 38.01 -28.07 12.95
N GLY A 435 38.46 -27.08 12.17
CA GLY A 435 38.12 -26.87 10.77
C GLY A 435 37.03 -25.81 10.51
N ASN A 436 36.97 -25.36 9.26
CA ASN A 436 36.00 -24.41 8.72
C ASN A 436 35.91 -23.10 9.51
N ASN A 437 37.04 -22.55 9.93
CA ASN A 437 37.10 -21.27 10.62
C ASN A 437 37.58 -20.14 9.72
N ILE A 438 37.18 -18.91 10.00
CA ILE A 438 37.75 -17.71 9.37
C ILE A 438 38.55 -16.94 10.41
N ASP A 439 39.80 -16.62 10.11
CA ASP A 439 40.53 -15.56 10.79
C ASP A 439 40.91 -14.44 9.82
N SER A 440 40.94 -13.20 10.32
CA SER A 440 41.39 -12.05 9.52
C SER A 440 42.90 -11.81 9.59
N GLY A 441 43.67 -12.76 10.14
CA GLY A 441 45.07 -12.55 10.53
C GLY A 441 45.89 -13.82 10.38
N THR A 442 46.91 -13.99 11.21
CA THR A 442 47.72 -15.23 11.24
C THR A 442 47.85 -15.83 12.63
N SER A 443 47.38 -15.11 13.65
CA SER A 443 47.68 -15.43 15.05
C SER A 443 46.90 -16.64 15.56
N CYS A 444 45.79 -17.02 14.93
CA CYS A 444 45.03 -18.22 15.31
C CYS A 444 45.57 -19.50 14.68
N ASN A 445 46.48 -19.40 13.70
CA ASN A 445 47.13 -20.53 13.02
C ASN A 445 46.14 -21.60 12.53
N PHE A 446 44.99 -21.16 12.01
CA PHE A 446 43.96 -22.03 11.47
C PHE A 446 44.45 -22.72 10.19
N SER A 447 44.75 -24.00 10.31
CA SER A 447 45.41 -24.83 9.29
C SER A 447 44.69 -26.16 9.02
N SER A 448 43.53 -26.35 9.64
CA SER A 448 42.68 -27.51 9.41
C SER A 448 41.90 -27.38 8.09
N SER A 449 41.26 -28.46 7.66
CA SER A 449 40.46 -28.46 6.42
C SER A 449 39.34 -27.42 6.49
N GLY A 450 39.17 -26.66 5.40
CA GLY A 450 38.16 -25.60 5.25
C GLY A 450 38.44 -24.31 6.03
N ASP A 451 39.54 -24.24 6.79
CA ASP A 451 39.96 -22.99 7.40
C ASP A 451 40.39 -21.95 6.35
N LEU A 452 40.08 -20.70 6.64
CA LEU A 452 40.41 -19.52 5.84
C LEU A 452 41.17 -18.52 6.73
N SER A 453 42.49 -18.55 6.65
CA SER A 453 43.35 -17.59 7.35
C SER A 453 43.59 -16.32 6.52
N ILE A 454 43.93 -15.20 7.16
CA ILE A 454 44.20 -13.90 6.51
C ILE A 454 43.03 -13.50 5.58
N THR A 455 41.81 -13.71 6.05
CA THR A 455 40.60 -13.57 5.25
C THR A 455 39.63 -12.59 5.90
N ASP A 456 39.19 -11.57 5.17
CA ASP A 456 38.11 -10.69 5.62
C ASP A 456 36.78 -11.46 5.55
N PRO A 457 36.06 -11.65 6.68
CA PRO A 457 34.77 -12.32 6.67
C PRO A 457 33.65 -11.50 5.98
N LEU A 458 33.89 -10.24 5.61
CA LEU A 458 32.90 -9.35 4.99
C LEU A 458 31.62 -9.27 5.83
N LEU A 459 31.77 -8.81 7.07
CA LEU A 459 30.65 -8.67 8.01
C LEU A 459 30.05 -7.26 7.96
N GLY A 460 28.73 -7.19 8.13
CA GLY A 460 28.02 -5.94 8.40
C GLY A 460 28.32 -5.39 9.80
N THR A 461 27.87 -4.18 10.07
CA THR A 461 27.93 -3.60 11.42
C THR A 461 27.14 -4.45 12.42
N LEU A 462 27.55 -4.42 13.69
CA LEU A 462 26.75 -5.02 14.76
C LEU A 462 25.38 -4.35 14.80
N ALA A 463 24.32 -5.12 14.56
CA ALA A 463 22.97 -4.60 14.42
C ALA A 463 21.92 -5.65 14.81
N ASN A 464 20.66 -5.22 14.87
CA ASN A 464 19.54 -6.15 14.95
C ASN A 464 19.26 -6.72 13.55
N ASN A 465 19.81 -7.90 13.26
CA ASN A 465 19.62 -8.62 12.00
C ASN A 465 18.53 -9.70 12.10
N GLY A 466 17.57 -9.52 13.02
CA GLY A 466 16.57 -10.52 13.42
C GLY A 466 17.03 -11.35 14.63
N GLY A 467 16.10 -12.09 15.23
CA GLY A 467 16.37 -12.93 16.42
C GLY A 467 16.30 -12.18 17.75
N ALA A 468 16.73 -12.84 18.83
CA ALA A 468 16.64 -12.33 20.20
C ALA A 468 17.80 -11.39 20.60
N THR A 469 18.94 -11.44 19.90
CA THR A 469 20.17 -10.71 20.27
C THR A 469 20.84 -10.09 19.06
N LEU A 470 21.67 -9.06 19.27
CA LEU A 470 22.44 -8.42 18.18
C LEU A 470 23.48 -9.38 17.58
N THR A 471 23.70 -9.27 16.27
CA THR A 471 24.63 -10.11 15.50
C THR A 471 25.38 -9.29 14.46
N HIS A 472 26.37 -9.91 13.82
CA HIS A 472 26.95 -9.40 12.57
C HIS A 472 26.39 -10.19 11.39
N ALA A 473 25.72 -9.53 10.44
CA ALA A 473 25.27 -10.17 9.20
C ALA A 473 26.45 -10.50 8.29
N LEU A 474 26.39 -11.62 7.58
CA LEU A 474 27.29 -11.92 6.47
C LEU A 474 26.88 -11.03 5.28
N LEU A 475 27.82 -10.27 4.71
CA LEU A 475 27.53 -9.46 3.53
C LEU A 475 27.65 -10.30 2.26
N ALA A 476 27.05 -9.80 1.18
CA ALA A 476 27.12 -10.46 -0.12
C ALA A 476 28.57 -10.70 -0.55
N GLY A 477 28.87 -11.95 -0.92
CA GLY A 477 30.22 -12.39 -1.28
C GLY A 477 31.10 -12.79 -0.09
N SER A 478 30.56 -12.80 1.13
CA SER A 478 31.29 -13.27 2.31
C SER A 478 31.83 -14.69 2.10
N PRO A 479 33.11 -14.95 2.43
CA PRO A 479 33.70 -16.28 2.35
C PRO A 479 33.14 -17.26 3.40
N GLY A 480 32.37 -16.77 4.38
CA GLY A 480 31.70 -17.62 5.36
C GLY A 480 30.43 -18.30 4.85
N ILE A 481 29.91 -17.87 3.70
CA ILE A 481 28.63 -18.35 3.17
C ILE A 481 28.81 -19.72 2.49
N ASN A 482 27.99 -20.69 2.89
CA ASN A 482 28.04 -22.10 2.50
C ASN A 482 29.42 -22.76 2.70
N ALA A 483 30.10 -22.43 3.79
CA ALA A 483 31.48 -22.87 4.02
C ALA A 483 31.68 -23.69 5.30
N ALA A 484 30.65 -23.84 6.16
CA ALA A 484 30.76 -24.56 7.42
C ALA A 484 30.44 -26.07 7.30
N ASP A 485 30.76 -26.82 8.36
CA ASP A 485 30.47 -28.25 8.47
C ASP A 485 29.04 -28.47 8.99
N ASN A 486 28.17 -29.02 8.13
CA ASN A 486 26.78 -29.34 8.46
C ASN A 486 26.63 -30.29 9.64
N ALA A 487 27.57 -31.24 9.84
CA ALA A 487 27.47 -32.18 10.97
C ALA A 487 27.64 -31.46 12.31
N ALA A 488 28.50 -30.45 12.37
CA ALA A 488 28.67 -29.61 13.55
C ALA A 488 27.45 -28.68 13.74
N CYS A 489 26.87 -28.15 12.65
CA CYS A 489 25.63 -27.36 12.72
C CYS A 489 24.42 -28.17 13.22
N ALA A 490 24.39 -29.49 12.99
CA ALA A 490 23.34 -30.37 13.47
C ALA A 490 23.53 -30.84 14.93
N ALA A 491 24.73 -30.75 15.47
CA ALA A 491 25.04 -31.26 16.80
C ALA A 491 24.51 -30.35 17.92
N ASP A 492 24.23 -30.94 19.08
CA ASP A 492 23.99 -30.18 20.30
C ASP A 492 25.23 -29.34 20.66
N PRO A 493 25.08 -28.08 21.12
CA PRO A 493 23.80 -27.40 21.43
C PRO A 493 23.22 -26.53 20.28
N ILE A 494 23.80 -26.57 19.07
CA ILE A 494 23.43 -25.71 17.93
C ILE A 494 22.07 -26.10 17.33
N ASN A 495 21.81 -27.40 17.18
CA ASN A 495 20.50 -27.94 16.80
C ASN A 495 19.91 -27.40 15.47
N ASN A 496 20.74 -27.25 14.43
CA ASN A 496 20.35 -26.76 13.09
C ASN A 496 19.68 -25.38 13.06
N VAL A 497 19.96 -24.54 14.05
CA VAL A 497 19.55 -23.14 14.04
C VAL A 497 20.75 -22.22 14.22
N ASP A 498 20.66 -21.02 13.69
CA ASP A 498 21.61 -19.94 13.96
C ASP A 498 21.26 -19.18 15.24
N GLN A 499 22.07 -18.17 15.59
CA GLN A 499 21.83 -17.30 16.75
C GLN A 499 20.42 -16.70 16.79
N ARG A 500 19.82 -16.48 15.62
CA ARG A 500 18.53 -15.79 15.46
C ARG A 500 17.36 -16.77 15.41
N GLY A 501 17.63 -18.07 15.40
CA GLY A 501 16.65 -19.13 15.20
C GLY A 501 16.37 -19.47 13.73
N VAL A 502 17.17 -18.97 12.78
CA VAL A 502 17.07 -19.33 11.36
C VAL A 502 17.60 -20.75 11.18
N LEU A 503 16.87 -21.58 10.44
CA LEU A 503 17.32 -22.94 10.11
C LEU A 503 18.61 -22.90 9.31
N ARG A 504 19.59 -23.73 9.68
CA ARG A 504 20.84 -23.91 8.92
C ARG A 504 21.03 -25.39 8.55
N PRO A 505 21.43 -25.71 7.31
CA PRO A 505 21.79 -24.78 6.23
C PRO A 505 20.59 -24.17 5.49
N GLN A 506 20.71 -22.93 5.01
CA GLN A 506 19.80 -22.33 4.01
C GLN A 506 20.26 -22.59 2.57
N GLY A 507 21.54 -22.91 2.37
CA GLY A 507 22.09 -23.36 1.10
C GLY A 507 22.58 -24.81 1.14
N ALA A 508 23.66 -25.09 0.41
CA ALA A 508 24.26 -26.43 0.36
C ALA A 508 24.96 -26.80 1.69
N PHE A 509 25.55 -25.81 2.35
CA PHE A 509 26.22 -25.95 3.63
C PHE A 509 25.80 -24.81 4.55
N CYS A 510 25.94 -25.01 5.86
CA CYS A 510 25.70 -23.93 6.80
C CYS A 510 26.81 -22.89 6.66
N ASP A 511 26.58 -21.72 7.25
CA ASP A 511 27.54 -20.64 7.23
C ASP A 511 28.49 -20.66 8.42
N ILE A 512 29.70 -20.17 8.21
CA ILE A 512 30.71 -19.97 9.26
C ILE A 512 30.28 -18.76 10.09
N GLY A 513 30.28 -18.91 11.41
CA GLY A 513 29.94 -17.87 12.38
C GLY A 513 28.53 -17.99 12.96
N ALA A 514 28.11 -16.92 13.64
CA ALA A 514 26.89 -16.89 14.45
C ALA A 514 25.58 -16.92 13.66
N VAL A 515 25.61 -16.48 12.40
CA VAL A 515 24.40 -16.28 11.57
C VAL A 515 24.42 -17.12 10.31
N GLU A 516 23.24 -17.44 9.80
CA GLU A 516 23.01 -18.09 8.51
C GLU A 516 22.39 -17.10 7.52
N GLU A 517 23.03 -16.85 6.38
CA GLU A 517 22.48 -16.04 5.32
C GLU A 517 21.14 -16.63 4.83
N THR A 518 20.16 -15.76 4.61
CA THR A 518 18.83 -16.15 4.11
C THR A 518 18.62 -15.63 2.69
N SER A 519 17.91 -16.41 1.88
CA SER A 519 17.49 -15.95 0.55
C SER A 519 16.50 -14.80 0.63
N SER A 520 16.60 -13.86 -0.29
CA SER A 520 15.70 -12.69 -0.38
C SER A 520 15.45 -12.30 -1.82
N LEU A 521 14.19 -12.07 -2.17
CA LEU A 521 13.74 -11.62 -3.49
C LEU A 521 13.05 -10.26 -3.37
N ALA A 522 13.37 -9.34 -4.26
CA ALA A 522 12.65 -8.08 -4.45
C ALA A 522 11.85 -8.15 -5.75
N ILE A 523 10.59 -7.71 -5.73
CA ILE A 523 9.70 -7.69 -6.89
C ILE A 523 9.25 -6.26 -7.19
N ALA A 524 9.29 -5.88 -8.46
CA ALA A 524 8.76 -4.63 -8.99
C ALA A 524 7.81 -4.92 -10.14
N LYS A 525 6.72 -4.17 -10.23
CA LYS A 525 5.72 -4.29 -11.30
C LYS A 525 5.43 -2.93 -11.89
N ASP A 526 5.61 -2.84 -13.20
CA ASP A 526 5.35 -1.64 -14.00
C ASP A 526 4.32 -1.93 -15.09
N SER A 527 3.66 -0.88 -15.57
CA SER A 527 2.71 -0.90 -16.69
C SER A 527 3.11 0.11 -17.76
N VAL A 528 2.84 -0.22 -19.01
CA VAL A 528 3.00 0.67 -20.16
C VAL A 528 1.79 0.55 -21.07
N ASN A 529 1.09 1.67 -21.32
CA ASN A 529 0.08 1.71 -22.37
C ASN A 529 0.71 1.72 -23.75
N GLN A 530 0.32 0.77 -24.60
CA GLN A 530 0.79 0.72 -25.99
C GLN A 530 0.15 1.80 -26.88
N GLY A 531 -0.99 2.37 -26.49
CA GLY A 531 -1.67 3.47 -27.21
C GLY A 531 -1.16 4.88 -26.87
N GLY A 532 -0.36 5.00 -25.81
CA GLY A 532 0.08 6.27 -25.24
C GLY A 532 -0.89 6.82 -24.18
N GLU A 533 -0.40 7.62 -23.25
CA GLU A 533 -1.26 8.14 -22.17
C GLU A 533 -2.20 9.27 -22.64
N PRO A 534 -3.44 9.33 -22.14
CA PRO A 534 -4.03 8.45 -21.12
C PRO A 534 -4.60 7.14 -21.68
N ILE A 535 -4.62 6.07 -20.88
CA ILE A 535 -5.22 4.77 -21.24
C ILE A 535 -6.70 4.89 -21.63
N GLN A 536 -7.07 4.35 -22.79
CA GLN A 536 -8.45 4.31 -23.29
C GLN A 536 -9.00 2.88 -23.39
N PRO A 537 -10.34 2.70 -23.33
CA PRO A 537 -10.96 1.41 -23.59
C PRO A 537 -10.57 0.84 -24.96
N GLY A 538 -10.23 -0.45 -25.02
CA GLY A 538 -9.77 -1.14 -26.22
C GLY A 538 -8.26 -1.11 -26.47
N GLU A 539 -7.51 -0.28 -25.74
CA GLU A 539 -6.03 -0.25 -25.84
C GLU A 539 -5.38 -1.42 -25.09
N ARG A 540 -4.07 -1.61 -25.30
CA ARG A 540 -3.31 -2.69 -24.68
C ARG A 540 -2.36 -2.15 -23.62
N ILE A 541 -2.36 -2.79 -22.45
CA ILE A 541 -1.40 -2.54 -21.38
C ILE A 541 -0.37 -3.67 -21.38
N THR A 542 0.91 -3.32 -21.42
CA THR A 542 2.02 -4.26 -21.19
C THR A 542 2.43 -4.16 -19.73
N TYR A 543 2.31 -5.25 -19.00
CA TYR A 543 2.85 -5.35 -17.65
C TYR A 543 4.26 -5.93 -17.70
N THR A 544 5.18 -5.37 -16.92
CA THR A 544 6.52 -5.92 -16.69
C THR A 544 6.66 -6.25 -15.21
N VAL A 545 6.95 -7.50 -14.89
CA VAL A 545 7.25 -7.96 -13.53
C VAL A 545 8.73 -8.28 -13.47
N SER A 546 9.48 -7.51 -12.69
CA SER A 546 10.92 -7.70 -12.48
C SER A 546 11.17 -8.26 -11.09
N VAL A 547 11.95 -9.34 -11.00
CA VAL A 547 12.37 -9.96 -9.74
C VAL A 547 13.88 -9.93 -9.67
N THR A 548 14.41 -9.43 -8.57
CA THR A 548 15.85 -9.40 -8.28
C THR A 548 16.13 -10.24 -7.04
N ASN A 549 17.11 -11.13 -7.12
CA ASN A 549 17.63 -11.78 -5.93
C ASN A 549 18.60 -10.85 -5.23
N THR A 550 18.21 -10.35 -4.06
CA THR A 550 18.99 -9.40 -3.26
C THR A 550 19.90 -10.08 -2.24
N SER A 551 19.81 -11.40 -2.11
CA SER A 551 20.68 -12.19 -1.25
C SER A 551 21.90 -12.71 -2.01
N SER A 552 22.81 -13.32 -1.26
CA SER A 552 23.99 -13.99 -1.80
C SER A 552 23.79 -15.49 -2.07
N LEU A 553 22.64 -16.05 -1.70
CA LEU A 553 22.23 -17.41 -2.05
C LEU A 553 21.53 -17.43 -3.41
N THR A 554 21.61 -18.55 -4.14
CA THR A 554 20.83 -18.72 -5.37
C THR A 554 19.40 -19.09 -5.01
N ALA A 555 18.42 -18.37 -5.56
CA ALA A 555 17.01 -18.72 -5.41
C ALA A 555 16.60 -19.72 -6.49
N THR A 556 16.04 -20.87 -6.12
CA THR A 556 15.68 -21.96 -7.04
C THR A 556 14.20 -22.33 -6.96
N GLY A 557 13.66 -22.91 -8.03
CA GLY A 557 12.23 -23.26 -8.10
C GLY A 557 11.32 -22.03 -8.04
N GLY A 558 11.82 -20.87 -8.49
CA GLY A 558 11.06 -19.62 -8.40
C GLY A 558 9.80 -19.63 -9.28
N LEU A 559 8.72 -19.05 -8.77
CA LEU A 559 7.42 -18.95 -9.43
C LEU A 559 6.98 -17.49 -9.45
N ILE A 560 6.89 -16.89 -10.63
CA ILE A 560 6.25 -15.58 -10.82
C ILE A 560 4.81 -15.82 -11.24
N SER A 561 3.88 -15.27 -10.46
CA SER A 561 2.44 -15.42 -10.66
C SER A 561 1.71 -14.09 -10.61
N ASP A 562 0.65 -13.96 -11.41
CA ASP A 562 -0.11 -12.73 -11.58
C ASP A 562 -1.44 -13.04 -12.28
N THR A 563 -2.56 -12.65 -11.69
CA THR A 563 -3.89 -12.89 -12.28
C THR A 563 -4.27 -11.78 -13.25
N VAL A 564 -4.99 -12.11 -14.32
CA VAL A 564 -5.54 -11.10 -15.25
C VAL A 564 -6.38 -10.07 -14.46
N PRO A 565 -6.04 -8.77 -14.50
CA PRO A 565 -6.76 -7.76 -13.74
C PRO A 565 -8.19 -7.58 -14.29
N VAL A 566 -9.11 -7.24 -13.39
CA VAL A 566 -10.52 -6.96 -13.74
C VAL A 566 -10.59 -5.84 -14.78
N ASN A 567 -11.61 -5.88 -15.65
CA ASN A 567 -11.81 -4.96 -16.78
C ASN A 567 -10.77 -5.08 -17.90
N THR A 568 -9.99 -6.16 -17.92
CA THR A 568 -9.07 -6.47 -19.01
C THR A 568 -9.24 -7.90 -19.51
N THR A 569 -8.72 -8.17 -20.70
CA THR A 569 -8.66 -9.51 -21.30
C THR A 569 -7.22 -9.83 -21.69
N PHE A 570 -6.68 -10.96 -21.23
CA PHE A 570 -5.32 -11.39 -21.57
C PHE A 570 -5.13 -11.62 -23.08
N VAL A 571 -3.97 -11.22 -23.61
CA VAL A 571 -3.56 -11.48 -25.00
C VAL A 571 -2.73 -12.77 -25.05
N PRO A 572 -3.25 -13.89 -25.61
CA PRO A 572 -2.52 -15.15 -25.66
C PRO A 572 -1.18 -15.05 -26.37
N GLY A 573 -0.15 -15.73 -25.86
CA GLY A 573 1.21 -15.73 -26.41
C GLY A 573 2.03 -14.47 -26.11
N SER A 574 1.50 -13.54 -25.30
CA SER A 574 2.19 -12.30 -24.92
C SER A 574 3.17 -12.44 -23.75
N ILE A 575 3.16 -13.58 -23.03
CA ILE A 575 4.11 -13.81 -21.94
C ILE A 575 5.52 -13.94 -22.53
N LYS A 576 6.47 -13.19 -21.99
CA LYS A 576 7.89 -13.21 -22.40
C LYS A 576 8.80 -13.18 -21.18
N LEU A 577 9.56 -14.26 -20.96
CA LEU A 577 10.57 -14.39 -19.91
C LEU A 577 11.94 -13.90 -20.40
N ASN A 578 12.62 -13.09 -19.58
CA ASN A 578 13.96 -12.58 -19.86
C ASN A 578 14.90 -12.64 -18.63
N PRO A 579 16.10 -13.25 -18.73
CA PRO A 579 16.55 -14.06 -19.85
C PRO A 579 15.75 -15.38 -19.91
N SER A 580 15.51 -15.90 -21.12
CA SER A 580 14.76 -17.16 -21.30
C SER A 580 15.46 -18.39 -20.70
N SER A 581 16.76 -18.28 -20.40
CA SER A 581 17.54 -19.31 -19.71
C SER A 581 17.28 -19.36 -18.20
N ALA A 582 16.56 -18.40 -17.63
CA ALA A 582 16.33 -18.33 -16.19
C ALA A 582 15.36 -19.40 -15.68
N GLY A 583 14.48 -19.95 -16.53
CA GLY A 583 13.50 -20.97 -16.18
C GLY A 583 12.49 -21.21 -17.29
N THR A 584 11.27 -21.63 -16.93
CA THR A 584 10.20 -21.98 -17.88
C THR A 584 9.23 -20.81 -18.06
N GLU A 585 9.03 -20.37 -19.31
CA GLU A 585 8.03 -19.35 -19.67
C GLU A 585 6.60 -19.90 -19.52
N GLY A 586 5.72 -19.14 -18.85
CA GLY A 586 4.31 -19.47 -18.71
C GLY A 586 3.52 -19.30 -20.00
N VAL A 587 2.38 -19.99 -20.12
CA VAL A 587 1.51 -19.92 -21.31
C VAL A 587 0.28 -19.05 -21.06
N THR A 588 -0.30 -19.14 -19.86
CA THR A 588 -1.49 -18.39 -19.43
C THR A 588 -1.39 -18.01 -17.95
N PRO A 589 -1.80 -16.79 -17.57
CA PRO A 589 -2.01 -16.43 -16.16
C PRO A 589 -2.89 -17.46 -15.41
N PRO A 590 -2.65 -17.72 -14.11
CA PRO A 590 -1.81 -16.92 -13.23
C PRO A 590 -0.31 -17.20 -13.32
N THR A 591 0.14 -18.29 -13.94
CA THR A 591 1.58 -18.61 -14.01
C THR A 591 2.25 -17.82 -15.14
N LEU A 592 3.15 -16.91 -14.78
CA LEU A 592 3.93 -16.12 -15.74
C LEU A 592 5.30 -16.77 -16.04
N ALA A 593 5.96 -17.31 -15.03
CA ALA A 593 7.17 -18.13 -15.19
C ALA A 593 7.36 -19.08 -14.00
N SER A 594 7.93 -20.26 -14.23
CA SER A 594 8.20 -21.29 -13.21
C SER A 594 9.63 -21.82 -13.30
N ASP A 595 10.02 -22.62 -12.31
CA ASP A 595 11.32 -23.29 -12.23
C ASP A 595 12.50 -22.32 -12.36
N LEU A 596 12.30 -21.08 -11.87
CA LEU A 596 13.29 -20.03 -12.01
C LEU A 596 14.51 -20.32 -11.13
N THR A 597 15.69 -20.10 -11.69
CA THR A 597 16.95 -20.04 -10.97
C THR A 597 17.52 -18.63 -11.09
N ILE A 598 17.54 -17.90 -9.97
CA ILE A 598 18.01 -16.51 -9.92
C ILE A 598 19.25 -16.48 -9.04
N GLY A 599 20.42 -16.36 -9.68
CA GLY A 599 21.70 -16.26 -8.97
C GLY A 599 21.79 -14.99 -8.11
N ALA A 600 22.75 -14.97 -7.19
CA ALA A 600 23.01 -13.82 -6.32
C ALA A 600 23.16 -12.50 -7.11
N GLY A 601 22.41 -11.48 -6.71
CA GLY A 601 22.41 -10.16 -7.35
C GLY A 601 21.85 -10.12 -8.77
N GLN A 602 21.38 -11.23 -9.33
CA GLN A 602 20.81 -11.29 -10.67
C GLN A 602 19.32 -10.92 -10.67
N SER A 603 18.83 -10.49 -11.83
CA SER A 603 17.42 -10.18 -12.05
C SER A 603 16.85 -10.98 -13.22
N VAL A 604 15.56 -11.28 -13.11
CA VAL A 604 14.72 -11.87 -14.14
C VAL A 604 13.48 -10.99 -14.31
N SER A 605 13.00 -10.84 -15.54
CA SER A 605 11.73 -10.16 -15.79
C SER A 605 10.80 -11.00 -16.65
N VAL A 606 9.51 -10.81 -16.45
CA VAL A 606 8.45 -11.35 -17.31
C VAL A 606 7.55 -10.22 -17.75
N THR A 607 7.30 -10.12 -19.06
CA THR A 607 6.28 -9.22 -19.60
C THR A 607 5.05 -10.00 -20.04
N TYR A 608 3.88 -9.39 -19.96
CA TYR A 608 2.64 -9.92 -20.56
C TYR A 608 1.68 -8.79 -20.91
N VAL A 609 0.75 -9.04 -21.84
CA VAL A 609 -0.13 -8.00 -22.39
C VAL A 609 -1.59 -8.32 -22.12
N VAL A 610 -2.36 -7.30 -21.73
CA VAL A 610 -3.82 -7.34 -21.62
C VAL A 610 -4.44 -6.25 -22.50
N THR A 611 -5.66 -6.49 -22.97
CA THR A 611 -6.49 -5.48 -23.64
C THR A 611 -7.50 -4.93 -22.65
N VAL A 612 -7.61 -3.60 -22.53
CA VAL A 612 -8.63 -2.94 -21.72
C VAL A 612 -10.00 -3.19 -22.36
N ASN A 613 -10.95 -3.70 -21.59
CA ASN A 613 -12.30 -3.97 -22.09
C ASN A 613 -12.95 -2.64 -22.55
N SER A 614 -13.82 -2.70 -23.55
CA SER A 614 -14.57 -1.54 -24.04
C SER A 614 -16.05 -1.90 -24.20
N PRO A 615 -16.98 -1.02 -23.79
CA PRO A 615 -16.75 0.28 -23.17
C PRO A 615 -16.40 0.18 -21.67
N LEU A 616 -15.75 1.21 -21.12
CA LEU A 616 -15.58 1.39 -19.67
C LEU A 616 -15.96 2.81 -19.24
N PRO A 617 -16.46 3.01 -18.01
CA PRO A 617 -16.65 4.34 -17.46
C PRO A 617 -15.33 5.12 -17.34
N ASN A 618 -15.40 6.43 -17.51
CA ASN A 618 -14.27 7.32 -17.27
C ASN A 618 -13.79 7.19 -15.81
N GLN A 619 -12.47 7.27 -15.59
CA GLN A 619 -11.80 7.10 -14.29
C GLN A 619 -11.83 5.68 -13.72
N THR A 620 -12.19 4.65 -14.51
CA THR A 620 -12.08 3.25 -14.06
C THR A 620 -10.62 2.93 -13.72
N GLN A 621 -10.36 2.43 -12.52
CA GLN A 621 -9.03 1.97 -12.10
C GLN A 621 -8.82 0.50 -12.47
N ILE A 622 -7.67 0.19 -13.07
CA ILE A 622 -7.19 -1.16 -13.33
C ILE A 622 -6.04 -1.41 -12.36
N VAL A 623 -6.32 -2.15 -11.28
CA VAL A 623 -5.34 -2.51 -10.26
C VAL A 623 -4.82 -3.91 -10.58
N ASN A 624 -3.50 -4.08 -10.55
CA ASN A 624 -2.88 -5.34 -10.91
C ASN A 624 -1.71 -5.69 -9.99
N THR A 625 -1.71 -6.91 -9.44
CA THR A 625 -0.76 -7.36 -8.42
C THR A 625 -0.07 -8.65 -8.85
N ALA A 626 1.26 -8.61 -8.95
CA ALA A 626 2.10 -9.78 -9.17
C ALA A 626 2.65 -10.32 -7.84
N SER A 627 3.01 -11.59 -7.82
CA SER A 627 3.63 -12.30 -6.70
C SER A 627 4.80 -13.15 -7.16
N VAL A 628 5.83 -13.30 -6.33
CA VAL A 628 6.93 -14.25 -6.51
C VAL A 628 7.21 -15.07 -5.26
N THR A 629 7.52 -16.35 -5.45
CA THR A 629 8.02 -17.29 -4.42
C THR A 629 9.25 -18.04 -4.93
N SER A 630 10.03 -18.67 -4.05
CA SER A 630 11.05 -19.69 -4.40
C SER A 630 11.08 -20.82 -3.36
N SER A 631 11.94 -21.81 -3.56
CA SER A 631 12.15 -22.90 -2.58
C SER A 631 12.71 -22.39 -1.25
N GLU A 632 13.50 -21.31 -1.32
CA GLU A 632 14.17 -20.66 -0.18
C GLU A 632 13.36 -19.46 0.36
N VAL A 633 12.45 -18.89 -0.45
CA VAL A 633 11.55 -17.80 -0.06
C VAL A 633 10.10 -18.27 -0.21
N SER A 634 9.59 -18.90 0.86
CA SER A 634 8.27 -19.52 0.86
C SER A 634 7.12 -18.52 1.03
N LEU A 635 7.35 -17.37 1.68
CA LEU A 635 6.37 -16.30 1.78
C LEU A 635 6.35 -15.46 0.49
N PRO A 636 5.20 -15.32 -0.18
CA PRO A 636 5.09 -14.59 -1.43
C PRO A 636 5.44 -13.11 -1.26
N GLN A 637 6.33 -12.61 -2.11
CA GLN A 637 6.59 -11.18 -2.26
C GLN A 637 5.72 -10.61 -3.36
N THR A 638 5.09 -9.45 -3.15
CA THR A 638 4.12 -8.89 -4.10
C THR A 638 4.45 -7.46 -4.54
N SER A 639 4.04 -7.10 -5.76
CA SER A 639 4.13 -5.72 -6.26
C SER A 639 2.85 -5.36 -7.04
N THR A 640 2.36 -4.13 -6.84
CA THR A 640 1.08 -3.67 -7.39
C THR A 640 1.26 -2.39 -8.19
N VAL A 641 0.61 -2.31 -9.36
CA VAL A 641 0.50 -1.09 -10.17
C VAL A 641 -0.98 -0.77 -10.40
N THR A 642 -1.31 0.51 -10.57
CA THR A 642 -2.68 0.99 -10.82
C THR A 642 -2.70 1.94 -11.99
N ASP A 643 -3.48 1.57 -13.00
CA ASP A 643 -3.70 2.34 -14.23
C ASP A 643 -5.09 2.99 -14.19
N THR A 644 -5.26 4.19 -14.76
CA THR A 644 -6.56 4.88 -14.80
C THR A 644 -7.03 5.06 -16.24
N VAL A 645 -8.23 4.55 -16.53
CA VAL A 645 -8.84 4.65 -17.86
C VAL A 645 -9.52 6.01 -18.02
N THR A 646 -9.18 6.71 -19.11
CA THR A 646 -9.89 7.89 -19.59
C THR A 646 -10.84 7.51 -20.72
N SER A 647 -12.10 7.94 -20.65
CA SER A 647 -13.10 7.64 -21.66
C SER A 647 -13.95 8.88 -21.94
N ALA A 648 -14.27 9.12 -23.22
CA ALA A 648 -15.02 10.30 -23.65
C ALA A 648 -15.99 9.94 -24.80
N PRO A 649 -17.20 10.54 -24.85
CA PRO A 649 -18.08 10.41 -26.01
C PRO A 649 -17.56 11.27 -27.18
N VAL A 650 -17.91 10.87 -28.39
CA VAL A 650 -17.62 11.61 -29.63
C VAL A 650 -18.91 11.71 -30.43
N LEU A 651 -19.58 12.87 -30.34
CA LEU A 651 -20.92 13.07 -30.90
C LEU A 651 -20.88 13.70 -32.30
N THR A 652 -21.77 13.24 -33.18
CA THR A 652 -22.05 13.89 -34.48
C THR A 652 -23.55 14.08 -34.67
N ILE A 653 -23.95 15.10 -35.43
CA ILE A 653 -25.35 15.40 -35.77
C ILE A 653 -25.50 15.53 -37.29
N GLN A 654 -26.54 14.92 -37.84
CA GLN A 654 -26.91 15.03 -39.24
C GLN A 654 -28.41 15.30 -39.39
N LYS A 655 -28.76 16.32 -40.17
CA LYS A 655 -30.13 16.67 -40.50
C LYS A 655 -30.41 16.43 -41.98
N THR A 656 -31.57 15.86 -42.27
CA THR A 656 -32.09 15.67 -43.63
C THR A 656 -33.54 16.16 -43.71
N SER A 657 -33.98 16.52 -44.92
CA SER A 657 -35.36 16.90 -45.23
C SER A 657 -35.93 15.93 -46.26
N LEU A 658 -37.25 15.73 -46.20
CA LEU A 658 -38.02 15.02 -47.20
C LEU A 658 -39.34 15.76 -47.42
N ASP A 659 -39.60 16.16 -48.66
CA ASP A 659 -40.94 16.56 -49.06
C ASP A 659 -41.84 15.31 -49.08
N ALA A 660 -42.81 15.27 -48.16
CA ALA A 660 -43.72 14.16 -47.99
C ALA A 660 -44.74 14.05 -49.13
N ASN A 661 -44.98 15.13 -49.87
CA ASN A 661 -45.89 15.18 -51.02
C ASN A 661 -45.20 14.69 -52.29
N GLY A 662 -43.88 14.86 -52.37
CA GLY A 662 -43.02 14.41 -53.46
C GLY A 662 -43.10 15.32 -54.70
N GLY A 663 -42.01 15.38 -55.44
CA GLY A 663 -41.88 16.26 -56.60
C GLY A 663 -41.09 17.52 -56.28
N ALA A 664 -41.48 18.63 -56.89
CA ALA A 664 -40.90 19.94 -56.56
C ALA A 664 -41.67 20.54 -55.38
N LEU A 665 -40.96 21.10 -54.41
CA LEU A 665 -41.56 21.67 -53.21
C LEU A 665 -42.41 22.91 -53.56
N VAL A 666 -43.69 22.89 -53.26
CA VAL A 666 -44.64 23.98 -53.52
C VAL A 666 -45.30 24.49 -52.22
N PRO A 667 -45.88 25.71 -52.23
CA PRO A 667 -46.65 26.20 -51.09
C PRO A 667 -47.81 25.26 -50.72
N GLY A 668 -47.87 24.83 -49.46
CA GLY A 668 -48.84 23.86 -48.96
C GLY A 668 -48.28 22.46 -48.72
N ASP A 669 -47.08 22.13 -49.24
CA ASP A 669 -46.44 20.84 -49.02
C ASP A 669 -45.96 20.67 -47.57
N THR A 670 -45.79 19.42 -47.14
CA THR A 670 -45.27 19.07 -45.82
C THR A 670 -43.84 18.55 -45.93
N ILE A 671 -42.91 19.21 -45.26
CA ILE A 671 -41.52 18.79 -45.14
C ILE A 671 -41.36 18.01 -43.82
N SER A 672 -40.87 16.78 -43.91
CA SER A 672 -40.45 15.98 -42.77
C SER A 672 -38.94 16.11 -42.57
N TYR A 673 -38.51 16.62 -41.43
CA TYR A 673 -37.11 16.67 -41.04
C TYR A 673 -36.75 15.43 -40.21
N THR A 674 -35.57 14.85 -40.47
CA THR A 674 -34.97 13.80 -39.66
C THR A 674 -33.61 14.27 -39.14
N ILE A 675 -33.39 14.16 -37.84
CA ILE A 675 -32.13 14.52 -37.17
C ILE A 675 -31.58 13.25 -36.56
N VAL A 676 -30.38 12.85 -36.96
CA VAL A 676 -29.67 11.69 -36.42
C VAL A 676 -28.47 12.17 -35.61
N VAL A 677 -28.32 11.64 -34.41
CA VAL A 677 -27.16 11.84 -33.54
C VAL A 677 -26.47 10.49 -33.34
N SER A 678 -25.15 10.44 -33.47
CA SER A 678 -24.36 9.23 -33.18
C SER A 678 -23.22 9.53 -32.21
N ASN A 679 -22.90 8.55 -31.36
CA ASN A 679 -21.76 8.58 -30.44
C ASN A 679 -20.74 7.52 -30.83
N SER A 680 -19.62 7.91 -31.43
CA SER A 680 -18.51 7.02 -31.79
C SER A 680 -17.37 7.02 -30.75
N GLY A 681 -17.60 7.62 -29.57
CA GLY A 681 -16.64 7.64 -28.47
C GLY A 681 -16.83 6.46 -27.53
N THR A 682 -15.90 6.29 -26.60
CA THR A 682 -15.80 5.13 -25.70
C THR A 682 -16.59 5.30 -24.39
N ALA A 683 -17.19 6.47 -24.16
CA ALA A 683 -18.06 6.73 -23.02
C ALA A 683 -19.48 7.10 -23.48
N THR A 684 -20.44 6.93 -22.58
CA THR A 684 -21.84 7.33 -22.79
C THR A 684 -21.98 8.85 -22.69
N ALA A 685 -22.69 9.47 -23.63
CA ALA A 685 -23.08 10.88 -23.54
C ALA A 685 -24.42 11.01 -22.80
N THR A 686 -24.55 12.05 -21.96
CA THR A 686 -25.72 12.25 -21.09
C THR A 686 -26.27 13.66 -21.17
N GLY A 687 -27.54 13.83 -20.78
CA GLY A 687 -28.19 15.14 -20.76
C GLY A 687 -28.33 15.76 -22.16
N GLY A 688 -28.34 14.94 -23.20
CA GLY A 688 -28.42 15.44 -24.57
C GLY A 688 -29.77 16.11 -24.86
N VAL A 689 -29.74 17.24 -25.55
CA VAL A 689 -30.93 17.99 -25.97
C VAL A 689 -30.84 18.30 -27.46
N ILE A 690 -31.78 17.78 -28.24
CA ILE A 690 -31.93 18.12 -29.66
C ILE A 690 -32.93 19.28 -29.76
N SER A 691 -32.47 20.40 -30.30
CA SER A 691 -33.26 21.62 -30.50
C SER A 691 -33.27 22.07 -31.95
N ASP A 692 -34.41 22.54 -32.43
CA ASP A 692 -34.63 22.96 -33.80
C ASP A 692 -35.82 23.91 -33.87
N THR A 693 -35.64 25.13 -34.37
CA THR A 693 -36.75 26.09 -34.48
C THR A 693 -37.60 25.79 -35.72
N VAL A 694 -38.88 26.18 -35.70
CA VAL A 694 -39.69 26.15 -36.92
C VAL A 694 -39.07 27.10 -37.95
N PRO A 695 -38.69 26.64 -39.16
CA PRO A 695 -38.05 27.50 -40.14
C PRO A 695 -39.04 28.54 -40.67
N VAL A 696 -38.52 29.71 -41.04
CA VAL A 696 -39.34 30.79 -41.61
C VAL A 696 -40.09 30.29 -42.85
N ASN A 697 -41.27 30.85 -43.11
CA ASN A 697 -42.17 30.45 -44.19
C ASN A 697 -42.76 29.03 -44.07
N THR A 698 -42.70 28.43 -42.87
CA THR A 698 -43.38 27.17 -42.58
C THR A 698 -44.24 27.28 -41.30
N THR A 699 -45.12 26.30 -41.10
CA THR A 699 -45.93 26.12 -39.89
C THR A 699 -45.71 24.71 -39.35
N PHE A 700 -45.41 24.55 -38.07
CA PHE A 700 -45.22 23.24 -37.43
C PHE A 700 -46.50 22.40 -37.47
N VAL A 701 -46.36 21.08 -37.72
CA VAL A 701 -47.45 20.11 -37.63
C VAL A 701 -47.49 19.52 -36.21
N PRO A 702 -48.48 19.87 -35.36
CA PRO A 702 -48.55 19.37 -33.99
C PRO A 702 -48.62 17.85 -33.92
N GLY A 703 -47.89 17.25 -32.97
CA GLY A 703 -47.84 15.79 -32.79
C GLY A 703 -46.97 15.04 -33.80
N SER A 704 -46.16 15.74 -34.59
CA SER A 704 -45.24 15.13 -35.56
C SER A 704 -43.85 14.78 -35.01
N ILE A 705 -43.52 15.20 -33.78
CA ILE A 705 -42.24 14.87 -33.14
C ILE A 705 -42.24 13.40 -32.77
N VAL A 706 -41.20 12.66 -33.19
CA VAL A 706 -41.00 11.25 -32.83
C VAL A 706 -39.53 10.99 -32.52
N LEU A 707 -39.23 10.50 -31.31
CA LEU A 707 -37.90 10.08 -30.86
C LEU A 707 -37.71 8.56 -31.04
N ASN A 708 -36.59 8.15 -31.63
CA ASN A 708 -36.25 6.75 -31.85
C ASN A 708 -34.79 6.42 -31.45
N PRO A 709 -34.55 5.43 -30.59
CA PRO A 709 -35.54 4.72 -29.79
C PRO A 709 -36.14 5.62 -28.70
N ALA A 710 -37.41 5.42 -28.36
CA ALA A 710 -38.10 6.19 -27.30
C ALA A 710 -37.43 6.03 -25.92
N SER A 711 -36.67 4.95 -25.70
CA SER A 711 -35.89 4.74 -24.47
C SER A 711 -34.64 5.62 -24.36
N ALA A 712 -34.26 6.34 -25.43
CA ALA A 712 -33.06 7.17 -25.42
C ALA A 712 -33.20 8.44 -24.58
N GLY A 713 -34.42 8.92 -24.30
CA GLY A 713 -34.68 10.12 -23.50
C GLY A 713 -36.15 10.54 -23.54
N THR A 714 -36.41 11.83 -23.35
CA THR A 714 -37.77 12.40 -23.33
C THR A 714 -38.10 13.04 -24.68
N GLU A 715 -39.24 12.65 -25.27
CA GLU A 715 -39.75 13.23 -26.52
C GLU A 715 -40.34 14.64 -26.29
N GLY A 716 -40.01 15.58 -27.16
CA GLY A 716 -40.53 16.95 -27.12
C GLY A 716 -41.96 17.07 -27.66
N VAL A 717 -42.69 18.09 -27.23
CA VAL A 717 -44.09 18.31 -27.66
C VAL A 717 -44.19 19.37 -28.76
N THR A 718 -43.36 20.42 -28.68
CA THR A 718 -43.32 21.53 -29.64
C THR A 718 -41.89 22.06 -29.80
N PRO A 719 -41.47 22.46 -31.03
CA PRO A 719 -40.23 23.20 -31.24
C PRO A 719 -40.13 24.45 -30.33
N PRO A 720 -38.93 24.84 -29.85
CA PRO A 720 -37.64 24.40 -30.36
C PRO A 720 -37.12 23.08 -29.77
N THR A 721 -37.63 22.58 -28.66
CA THR A 721 -37.10 21.34 -28.06
C THR A 721 -37.76 20.11 -28.68
N LEU A 722 -36.97 19.27 -29.36
CA LEU A 722 -37.47 18.06 -30.02
C LEU A 722 -37.24 16.79 -29.19
N ALA A 723 -36.14 16.74 -28.43
CA ALA A 723 -35.90 15.70 -27.42
C ALA A 723 -34.96 16.23 -26.33
N SER A 724 -35.12 15.75 -25.09
CA SER A 724 -34.28 16.10 -23.93
C SER A 724 -33.85 14.86 -23.15
N ASP A 725 -32.92 15.05 -22.20
CA ASP A 725 -32.41 14.01 -21.30
C ASP A 725 -31.86 12.78 -22.05
N LEU A 726 -31.31 13.01 -23.25
CA LEU A 726 -30.82 11.93 -24.09
C LEU A 726 -29.59 11.28 -23.46
N THR A 727 -29.60 9.95 -23.48
CA THR A 727 -28.46 9.09 -23.12
C THR A 727 -28.06 8.27 -24.34
N ILE A 728 -26.83 8.48 -24.81
CA ILE A 728 -26.31 7.85 -26.04
C ILE A 728 -25.07 7.02 -25.69
N GLY A 729 -25.24 5.70 -25.63
CA GLY A 729 -24.15 4.76 -25.35
C GLY A 729 -23.04 4.79 -26.40
N SER A 730 -21.88 4.22 -26.07
CA SER A 730 -20.76 4.01 -27.01
C SER A 730 -21.24 3.24 -28.25
N ASP A 731 -20.84 3.70 -29.43
CA ASP A 731 -21.22 3.14 -30.73
C ASP A 731 -22.73 3.03 -30.99
N GLN A 732 -23.53 3.87 -30.32
CA GLN A 732 -24.99 3.96 -30.52
C GLN A 732 -25.40 5.26 -31.21
N GLY A 733 -26.64 5.31 -31.69
CA GLY A 733 -27.25 6.50 -32.25
C GLY A 733 -28.74 6.63 -31.91
N VAL A 734 -29.25 7.85 -32.03
CA VAL A 734 -30.65 8.25 -31.80
C VAL A 734 -31.09 9.12 -32.96
N SER A 735 -32.36 9.05 -33.34
CA SER A 735 -32.96 9.98 -34.27
C SER A 735 -34.23 10.64 -33.75
N VAL A 736 -34.50 11.85 -34.21
CA VAL A 736 -35.77 12.57 -34.00
C VAL A 736 -36.30 13.05 -35.34
N THR A 737 -37.59 12.82 -35.60
CA THR A 737 -38.28 13.35 -36.78
C THR A 737 -39.34 14.37 -36.39
N TYR A 738 -39.58 15.39 -37.22
CA TYR A 738 -40.73 16.30 -37.07
C TYR A 738 -41.12 16.92 -38.41
N ALA A 739 -42.37 17.39 -38.54
CA ALA A 739 -42.91 17.90 -39.80
C ALA A 739 -43.36 19.36 -39.73
N VAL A 740 -43.22 20.07 -40.85
CA VAL A 740 -43.71 21.45 -41.06
C VAL A 740 -44.42 21.56 -42.40
N THR A 741 -45.43 22.43 -42.51
CA THR A 741 -46.12 22.74 -43.76
C THR A 741 -45.60 24.07 -44.33
N VAL A 742 -45.30 24.11 -45.63
CA VAL A 742 -44.87 25.31 -46.33
C VAL A 742 -46.03 26.30 -46.43
N ASN A 743 -45.84 27.53 -45.96
CA ASN A 743 -46.88 28.55 -45.97
C ASN A 743 -47.22 28.97 -47.41
N SER A 744 -48.45 29.43 -47.63
CA SER A 744 -48.91 29.91 -48.94
C SER A 744 -49.57 31.29 -48.81
N PRO A 745 -49.34 32.22 -49.76
CA PRO A 745 -48.46 32.11 -50.93
C PRO A 745 -46.99 32.40 -50.60
N LEU A 746 -46.05 31.83 -51.37
CA LEU A 746 -44.62 32.19 -51.34
C LEU A 746 -44.11 32.49 -52.76
N PRO A 747 -43.13 33.40 -52.92
CA PRO A 747 -42.43 33.58 -54.18
C PRO A 747 -41.68 32.33 -54.64
N ASP A 748 -41.51 32.18 -55.94
CA ASP A 748 -40.59 31.21 -56.55
C ASP A 748 -39.16 31.40 -56.03
N GLN A 749 -38.41 30.30 -55.89
CA GLN A 749 -37.05 30.24 -55.35
C GLN A 749 -36.88 30.68 -53.89
N THR A 750 -37.97 30.74 -53.12
CA THR A 750 -37.87 30.95 -51.66
C THR A 750 -37.12 29.79 -51.02
N GLN A 751 -36.01 30.08 -50.32
CA GLN A 751 -35.25 29.07 -49.58
C GLN A 751 -35.83 28.87 -48.18
N ILE A 752 -36.08 27.62 -47.82
CA ILE A 752 -36.45 27.17 -46.48
C ILE A 752 -35.20 26.55 -45.88
N VAL A 753 -34.46 27.36 -45.10
CA VAL A 753 -33.25 26.93 -44.40
C VAL A 753 -33.63 26.52 -43.00
N ASN A 754 -33.23 25.32 -42.59
CA ASN A 754 -33.57 24.80 -41.28
C ASN A 754 -32.35 24.18 -40.58
N THR A 755 -32.10 24.57 -39.33
CA THR A 755 -30.86 24.21 -38.59
C THR A 755 -31.19 23.59 -37.23
N ALA A 756 -30.83 22.33 -37.06
CA ALA A 756 -30.90 21.64 -35.77
C ALA A 756 -29.60 21.85 -34.96
N SER A 757 -29.72 21.70 -33.65
CA SER A 757 -28.66 21.83 -32.65
C SER A 757 -28.73 20.64 -31.68
N LEU A 758 -27.57 20.11 -31.28
CA LEU A 758 -27.40 19.17 -30.18
C LEU A 758 -26.49 19.79 -29.12
N MET A 759 -26.97 19.83 -27.88
CA MET A 759 -26.14 20.05 -26.70
C MET A 759 -26.14 18.79 -25.84
N SER A 760 -25.10 18.57 -25.03
CA SER A 760 -25.00 17.52 -24.02
C SER A 760 -24.05 17.98 -22.91
N ASN A 761 -23.92 17.20 -21.84
CA ASN A 761 -23.00 17.52 -20.75
C ASN A 761 -21.52 17.42 -21.19
N GLU A 762 -21.25 16.68 -22.27
CA GLU A 762 -19.89 16.32 -22.70
C GLU A 762 -19.40 17.11 -23.94
N VAL A 763 -20.20 18.01 -24.50
CA VAL A 763 -19.79 18.93 -25.58
C VAL A 763 -19.69 20.36 -25.07
N SER A 764 -18.64 21.08 -25.46
CA SER A 764 -18.38 22.46 -25.02
C SER A 764 -19.24 23.53 -25.71
N GLY A 765 -20.06 23.13 -26.68
CA GLY A 765 -20.97 24.00 -27.42
C GLY A 765 -21.92 23.20 -28.31
N PRO A 766 -22.93 23.86 -28.90
CA PRO A 766 -23.93 23.18 -29.72
C PRO A 766 -23.30 22.66 -31.02
N LEU A 767 -23.50 21.37 -31.30
CA LEU A 767 -23.25 20.80 -32.61
C LEU A 767 -24.45 21.08 -33.50
N THR A 768 -24.24 21.52 -34.74
CA THR A 768 -25.34 21.93 -35.63
C THR A 768 -25.34 21.19 -36.96
N SER A 769 -26.53 21.04 -37.55
CA SER A 769 -26.69 20.51 -38.89
C SER A 769 -27.81 21.26 -39.61
N THR A 770 -27.54 21.71 -40.83
CA THR A 770 -28.44 22.55 -41.64
C THR A 770 -28.82 21.86 -42.93
N VAL A 771 -30.09 21.98 -43.31
CA VAL A 771 -30.60 21.58 -44.62
C VAL A 771 -31.38 22.75 -45.24
N THR A 772 -31.36 22.85 -46.56
CA THR A 772 -32.05 23.91 -47.31
C THR A 772 -32.92 23.31 -48.39
N ASP A 773 -34.22 23.59 -48.33
CA ASP A 773 -35.20 23.24 -49.36
C ASP A 773 -35.55 24.50 -50.17
N THR A 774 -35.93 24.35 -51.44
CA THR A 774 -36.23 25.51 -52.32
C THR A 774 -37.61 25.36 -52.94
N VAL A 775 -38.46 26.38 -52.73
CA VAL A 775 -39.82 26.42 -53.25
C VAL A 775 -39.81 26.71 -54.75
N ALA A 776 -40.57 25.96 -55.52
CA ALA A 776 -40.81 26.20 -56.94
C ALA A 776 -42.24 26.69 -57.16
N ASN A 777 -42.42 27.68 -58.04
CA ASN A 777 -43.71 28.22 -58.46
C ASN A 777 -43.75 28.53 -59.96
N VAL A 778 -44.96 28.80 -60.48
CA VAL A 778 -45.15 29.35 -61.84
C VAL A 778 -45.11 30.88 -61.77
N VAL A 779 -44.34 31.53 -62.64
CA VAL A 779 -44.26 33.00 -62.73
C VAL A 779 -44.44 33.42 -64.19
N LEU A 780 -45.66 33.86 -64.55
CA LEU A 780 -45.97 34.29 -65.91
C LEU A 780 -45.89 35.81 -66.07
N SER A 781 -45.33 36.25 -67.19
CA SER A 781 -45.44 37.63 -67.69
C SER A 781 -46.09 37.64 -69.07
N ILE A 782 -46.93 38.64 -69.33
CA ILE A 782 -47.59 38.84 -70.62
C ILE A 782 -47.22 40.22 -71.18
N LYS A 783 -46.72 40.26 -72.40
CA LYS A 783 -46.42 41.50 -73.13
C LYS A 783 -47.14 41.48 -74.46
N LYS A 784 -47.92 42.52 -74.73
CA LYS A 784 -48.58 42.71 -76.01
C LYS A 784 -47.94 43.89 -76.74
N THR A 785 -47.83 43.78 -78.05
CA THR A 785 -47.42 44.86 -78.96
C THR A 785 -48.27 44.82 -80.23
N SER A 786 -48.19 45.86 -81.03
CA SER A 786 -48.82 45.92 -82.33
C SER A 786 -47.88 46.55 -83.34
N LEU A 787 -47.98 46.10 -84.58
CA LEU A 787 -47.22 46.60 -85.70
C LEU A 787 -48.16 46.86 -86.88
N ASP A 788 -48.06 48.05 -87.46
CA ASP A 788 -48.68 48.34 -88.75
C ASP A 788 -47.86 47.67 -89.87
N ALA A 789 -48.52 46.91 -90.73
CA ALA A 789 -47.89 46.24 -91.85
C ALA A 789 -47.25 47.22 -92.86
N ASN A 790 -47.73 48.46 -92.95
CA ASN A 790 -47.24 49.47 -93.91
C ASN A 790 -46.13 50.39 -93.34
N GLY A 791 -45.90 50.37 -92.00
CA GLY A 791 -44.87 51.16 -91.30
C GLY A 791 -45.10 52.68 -91.21
N GLY A 792 -46.32 53.17 -91.45
CA GLY A 792 -46.69 54.59 -91.50
C GLY A 792 -47.60 55.09 -90.36
N LEU A 793 -48.32 56.20 -90.61
CA LEU A 793 -49.44 56.60 -89.76
C LEU A 793 -50.59 55.61 -89.99
N LEU A 794 -51.26 55.20 -88.92
CA LEU A 794 -52.41 54.30 -89.03
C LEU A 794 -53.57 55.00 -89.75
N GLU A 795 -53.98 54.46 -90.89
CA GLU A 795 -55.07 54.91 -91.74
C GLU A 795 -56.22 53.87 -91.81
N PRO A 796 -57.47 54.30 -92.09
CA PRO A 796 -58.55 53.37 -92.39
C PRO A 796 -58.20 52.41 -93.54
N GLY A 797 -58.32 51.11 -93.29
CA GLY A 797 -57.92 50.04 -94.23
C GLY A 797 -56.58 49.36 -93.90
N ASP A 798 -55.77 49.92 -92.99
CA ASP A 798 -54.50 49.32 -92.59
C ASP A 798 -54.67 48.03 -91.82
N THR A 799 -53.65 47.16 -91.91
CA THR A 799 -53.62 45.89 -91.20
C THR A 799 -52.66 45.96 -90.02
N LEU A 800 -53.23 45.92 -88.81
CA LEU A 800 -52.51 45.85 -87.55
C LEU A 800 -52.25 44.40 -87.17
N THR A 801 -50.99 44.02 -87.04
CA THR A 801 -50.59 42.74 -86.46
C THR A 801 -50.32 42.91 -84.97
N TYR A 802 -51.09 42.24 -84.13
CA TYR A 802 -50.82 42.13 -82.70
C TYR A 802 -49.88 40.95 -82.44
N THR A 803 -48.92 41.16 -81.54
CA THR A 803 -48.01 40.13 -81.02
C THR A 803 -48.16 40.07 -79.50
N ILE A 804 -48.41 38.88 -78.97
CA ILE A 804 -48.52 38.59 -77.54
C ILE A 804 -47.40 37.62 -77.18
N LEU A 805 -46.51 38.02 -76.28
CA LEU A 805 -45.46 37.19 -75.71
C LEU A 805 -45.87 36.82 -74.30
N ILE A 806 -45.82 35.52 -73.98
CA ILE A 806 -46.03 34.99 -72.65
C ILE A 806 -44.80 34.22 -72.24
N THR A 807 -44.13 34.66 -71.18
CA THR A 807 -42.91 34.02 -70.69
C THR A 807 -43.15 33.44 -69.31
N ASN A 808 -42.84 32.15 -69.11
CA ASN A 808 -42.76 31.53 -67.80
C ASN A 808 -41.33 31.67 -67.24
N ALA A 809 -41.15 32.56 -66.27
CA ALA A 809 -39.90 32.78 -65.55
C ALA A 809 -39.80 31.97 -64.25
N GLY A 810 -40.82 31.19 -63.91
CA GLY A 810 -40.84 30.34 -62.71
C GLY A 810 -40.18 28.97 -62.94
N HIS A 811 -40.03 28.21 -61.86
CA HIS A 811 -39.42 26.87 -61.87
C HIS A 811 -40.41 25.71 -61.94
N LEU A 812 -41.72 26.00 -61.99
CA LEU A 812 -42.76 25.03 -62.34
C LEU A 812 -43.30 25.25 -63.75
N THR A 813 -43.76 24.16 -64.37
CA THR A 813 -44.48 24.21 -65.64
C THR A 813 -45.89 24.76 -65.43
N ALA A 814 -46.28 25.77 -66.21
CA ALA A 814 -47.66 26.26 -66.25
C ALA A 814 -48.49 25.38 -67.18
N THR A 815 -49.68 24.94 -66.77
CA THR A 815 -50.53 24.04 -67.57
C THR A 815 -51.96 24.57 -67.74
N GLY A 816 -52.66 24.02 -68.74
CA GLY A 816 -54.07 24.36 -69.00
C GLY A 816 -54.27 25.79 -69.50
N GLY A 817 -53.22 26.46 -69.97
CA GLY A 817 -53.27 27.89 -70.22
C GLY A 817 -54.23 28.29 -71.34
N ILE A 818 -55.01 29.35 -71.13
CA ILE A 818 -55.95 29.92 -72.10
C ILE A 818 -55.59 31.38 -72.33
N ILE A 819 -55.24 31.73 -73.57
CA ILE A 819 -55.03 33.12 -73.99
C ILE A 819 -56.32 33.65 -74.60
N SER A 820 -56.84 34.72 -74.02
CA SER A 820 -58.04 35.40 -74.49
C SER A 820 -57.77 36.85 -74.84
N ASP A 821 -58.32 37.32 -75.95
CA ASP A 821 -58.12 38.65 -76.49
C ASP A 821 -59.22 38.94 -77.52
N SER A 822 -60.06 39.95 -77.27
CA SER A 822 -61.19 40.27 -78.15
C SER A 822 -60.75 41.09 -79.36
N VAL A 823 -61.47 41.01 -80.47
CA VAL A 823 -61.24 41.93 -81.60
C VAL A 823 -61.48 43.37 -81.11
N PRO A 824 -60.51 44.28 -81.24
CA PRO A 824 -60.71 45.68 -80.88
C PRO A 824 -61.86 46.32 -81.63
N VAL A 825 -62.60 47.19 -80.96
CA VAL A 825 -63.61 48.04 -81.62
C VAL A 825 -62.94 48.82 -82.75
N HIS A 826 -63.68 49.06 -83.83
CA HIS A 826 -63.20 49.74 -85.06
C HIS A 826 -62.23 48.93 -85.94
N THR A 827 -62.05 47.64 -85.63
CA THR A 827 -61.25 46.73 -86.45
C THR A 827 -62.04 45.47 -86.78
N SER A 828 -61.64 44.80 -87.86
CA SER A 828 -62.17 43.50 -88.29
C SER A 828 -61.05 42.47 -88.29
N PHE A 829 -61.26 41.31 -87.69
CA PHE A 829 -60.26 40.24 -87.66
C PHE A 829 -59.93 39.76 -89.09
N VAL A 830 -58.64 39.57 -89.40
CA VAL A 830 -58.19 38.98 -90.66
C VAL A 830 -58.20 37.45 -90.52
N PRO A 831 -59.12 36.71 -91.17
CA PRO A 831 -59.19 35.27 -91.04
C PRO A 831 -57.88 34.60 -91.46
N GLY A 832 -57.44 33.60 -90.70
CA GLY A 832 -56.19 32.87 -90.97
C GLY A 832 -54.90 33.56 -90.50
N SER A 833 -54.96 34.80 -90.01
CA SER A 833 -53.78 35.55 -89.55
C SER A 833 -53.21 35.12 -88.19
N LEU A 834 -53.95 34.31 -87.43
CA LEU A 834 -53.53 33.83 -86.12
C LEU A 834 -52.35 32.86 -86.24
N SER A 835 -51.31 33.02 -85.42
CA SER A 835 -50.18 32.08 -85.34
C SER A 835 -49.82 31.81 -83.88
N LEU A 836 -49.35 30.60 -83.59
CA LEU A 836 -48.89 30.17 -82.25
C LEU A 836 -47.51 29.52 -82.41
N ASN A 837 -46.52 30.05 -81.70
CA ASN A 837 -45.14 29.56 -81.72
C ASN A 837 -44.65 29.34 -80.27
N PRO A 838 -44.13 28.14 -79.92
CA PRO A 838 -44.01 26.94 -80.75
C PRO A 838 -45.36 26.29 -81.07
N SER A 839 -45.46 25.66 -82.25
CA SER A 839 -46.71 25.07 -82.77
C SER A 839 -47.27 23.91 -81.94
N GLY A 840 -46.49 23.38 -81.00
CA GLY A 840 -46.89 22.36 -80.02
C GLY A 840 -47.14 22.88 -78.60
N ALA A 841 -47.12 24.19 -78.37
CA ALA A 841 -47.30 24.75 -77.03
C ALA A 841 -48.74 24.61 -76.49
N GLY A 842 -49.73 24.36 -77.35
CA GLY A 842 -51.14 24.13 -77.04
C GLY A 842 -52.00 24.17 -78.31
N MET A 843 -53.32 24.24 -78.15
CA MET A 843 -54.25 24.33 -79.29
C MET A 843 -54.42 25.77 -79.73
N LYS A 844 -54.04 26.07 -80.98
CA LYS A 844 -54.27 27.36 -81.63
C LYS A 844 -55.78 27.56 -81.88
N GLY A 845 -56.32 28.71 -81.51
CA GLY A 845 -57.70 29.09 -81.80
C GLY A 845 -57.97 29.31 -83.29
N THR A 846 -59.23 29.53 -83.66
CA THR A 846 -59.64 29.85 -85.04
C THR A 846 -60.11 31.29 -85.22
N THR A 847 -60.73 31.87 -84.18
CA THR A 847 -61.24 33.25 -84.15
C THR A 847 -61.16 33.81 -82.72
N PRO A 848 -60.89 35.12 -82.54
CA PRO A 848 -61.05 35.79 -81.24
C PRO A 848 -62.47 35.61 -80.65
N PRO A 849 -62.67 35.58 -79.32
CA PRO A 849 -61.74 36.03 -78.30
C PRO A 849 -60.75 34.98 -77.79
N THR A 850 -60.88 33.69 -78.09
CA THR A 850 -59.92 32.67 -77.62
C THR A 850 -58.84 32.46 -78.66
N LEU A 851 -57.60 32.87 -78.33
CA LEU A 851 -56.48 32.82 -79.27
C LEU A 851 -55.70 31.51 -79.15
N ALA A 852 -55.59 30.95 -77.94
CA ALA A 852 -55.05 29.61 -77.71
C ALA A 852 -55.60 28.99 -76.42
N SER A 853 -55.64 27.67 -76.34
CA SER A 853 -56.08 26.92 -75.15
C SER A 853 -55.24 25.66 -74.92
N GLY A 854 -55.30 25.12 -73.70
CA GLY A 854 -54.54 23.93 -73.33
C GLY A 854 -53.02 24.15 -73.38
N LEU A 855 -52.56 25.36 -73.08
CA LEU A 855 -51.15 25.70 -73.16
C LEU A 855 -50.35 25.01 -72.05
N VAL A 856 -49.17 24.53 -72.41
CA VAL A 856 -48.14 24.06 -71.49
C VAL A 856 -46.92 24.96 -71.69
N ILE A 857 -46.55 25.70 -70.64
CA ILE A 857 -45.43 26.66 -70.65
C ILE A 857 -44.38 26.17 -69.67
N THR A 858 -43.36 25.46 -70.17
CA THR A 858 -42.26 24.95 -69.33
C THR A 858 -41.41 26.11 -68.79
N PRO A 859 -40.62 25.90 -67.72
CA PRO A 859 -39.69 26.92 -67.21
C PRO A 859 -38.83 27.55 -68.31
N ASN A 860 -38.66 28.87 -68.25
CA ASN A 860 -37.95 29.71 -69.22
C ASN A 860 -38.51 29.73 -70.65
N GLN A 861 -39.68 29.11 -70.90
CA GLN A 861 -40.30 29.12 -72.21
C GLN A 861 -41.05 30.42 -72.47
N THR A 862 -40.91 30.96 -73.69
CA THR A 862 -41.72 32.07 -74.19
C THR A 862 -42.61 31.59 -75.33
N ILE A 863 -43.92 31.77 -75.18
CA ILE A 863 -44.93 31.55 -76.21
C ILE A 863 -45.19 32.87 -76.92
N THR A 864 -45.09 32.87 -78.25
CA THR A 864 -45.44 34.03 -79.07
C THR A 864 -46.69 33.71 -79.87
N LEU A 865 -47.68 34.58 -79.75
CA LEU A 865 -48.93 34.51 -80.50
C LEU A 865 -49.08 35.78 -81.32
N THR A 866 -49.37 35.65 -82.62
CA THR A 866 -49.68 36.82 -83.47
C THR A 866 -51.04 36.69 -84.11
N TYR A 867 -51.73 37.82 -84.33
CA TYR A 867 -52.94 37.85 -85.16
C TYR A 867 -53.14 39.24 -85.75
N ALA A 868 -53.81 39.33 -86.90
CA ALA A 868 -54.00 40.59 -87.59
C ALA A 868 -55.47 41.03 -87.60
N VAL A 869 -55.67 42.35 -87.56
CA VAL A 869 -56.97 43.00 -87.75
C VAL A 869 -56.82 44.12 -88.79
N THR A 870 -57.87 44.35 -89.57
CA THR A 870 -57.95 45.48 -90.51
C THR A 870 -58.74 46.61 -89.89
N ILE A 871 -58.25 47.84 -89.99
CA ILE A 871 -58.95 49.04 -89.52
C ILE A 871 -60.15 49.31 -90.44
N ASN A 872 -61.34 49.52 -89.88
CA ASN A 872 -62.55 49.72 -90.66
C ASN A 872 -62.45 50.98 -91.55
N SER A 873 -63.01 50.92 -92.76
CA SER A 873 -62.82 51.91 -93.85
C SER A 873 -63.44 53.31 -93.63
N SER A 874 -64.08 53.55 -92.47
CA SER A 874 -64.64 54.86 -92.11
C SER A 874 -64.53 55.09 -90.61
N LEU A 875 -63.56 55.90 -90.20
CA LEU A 875 -63.35 56.27 -88.81
C LEU A 875 -63.11 57.78 -88.69
N PRO A 876 -63.60 58.43 -87.61
CA PRO A 876 -63.20 59.78 -87.28
C PRO A 876 -61.68 59.89 -87.09
N ASP A 877 -61.12 61.04 -87.44
CA ASP A 877 -59.73 61.36 -87.18
C ASP A 877 -59.40 61.24 -85.68
N GLN A 878 -58.21 60.75 -85.33
CA GLN A 878 -57.73 60.48 -83.96
C GLN A 878 -58.45 59.35 -83.19
N THR A 879 -59.10 58.40 -83.88
CA THR A 879 -59.71 57.23 -83.23
C THR A 879 -58.65 56.38 -82.51
N ILE A 880 -58.90 56.04 -81.24
CA ILE A 880 -57.99 55.21 -80.42
C ILE A 880 -58.44 53.75 -80.47
N ILE A 881 -57.54 52.86 -80.87
CA ILE A 881 -57.72 51.40 -80.85
C ILE A 881 -57.00 50.85 -79.61
N LYS A 882 -57.78 50.46 -78.60
CA LYS A 882 -57.27 49.77 -77.41
C LYS A 882 -57.49 48.28 -77.56
N ASN A 883 -56.48 47.51 -77.16
CA ASN A 883 -56.54 46.07 -77.22
C ASN A 883 -55.91 45.43 -75.98
N THR A 884 -56.50 44.34 -75.49
CA THR A 884 -56.10 43.74 -74.20
C THR A 884 -56.17 42.23 -74.28
N ALA A 885 -55.05 41.58 -74.00
CA ALA A 885 -54.96 40.13 -73.91
C ALA A 885 -54.88 39.71 -72.45
N ALA A 886 -55.36 38.52 -72.14
CA ALA A 886 -55.25 37.90 -70.83
C ALA A 886 -54.84 36.43 -70.95
N ILE A 887 -54.15 35.93 -69.93
CA ILE A 887 -53.89 34.48 -69.76
C ILE A 887 -54.45 34.00 -68.42
N ASN A 888 -55.09 32.83 -68.45
CA ASN A 888 -55.46 32.04 -67.27
C ASN A 888 -54.73 30.69 -67.33
N ILE A 889 -54.29 30.15 -66.19
CA ILE A 889 -53.66 28.83 -66.07
C ILE A 889 -54.23 28.08 -64.85
N ASN A 890 -53.93 26.78 -64.73
CA ASN A 890 -54.41 25.97 -63.61
C ASN A 890 -53.74 26.34 -62.27
N GLU A 891 -52.45 26.68 -62.31
CA GLU A 891 -51.60 26.88 -61.13
C GLU A 891 -51.74 28.27 -60.49
N LEU A 892 -52.44 29.21 -61.15
CA LEU A 892 -52.70 30.57 -60.65
C LEU A 892 -54.20 30.91 -60.80
N PRO A 893 -54.97 31.04 -59.70
CA PRO A 893 -56.35 31.47 -59.77
C PRO A 893 -56.45 32.98 -60.08
N GLY A 894 -56.82 33.34 -61.32
CA GLY A 894 -57.04 34.72 -61.78
C GLY A 894 -56.37 35.03 -63.14
N SER A 895 -56.91 35.99 -63.90
CA SER A 895 -56.38 36.37 -65.22
C SER A 895 -55.22 37.37 -65.12
N ILE A 896 -54.07 37.06 -65.74
CA ILE A 896 -52.97 38.01 -65.92
C ILE A 896 -53.22 38.80 -67.21
N ILE A 897 -53.27 40.14 -67.14
CA ILE A 897 -53.73 41.03 -68.24
C ILE A 897 -52.56 41.82 -68.84
N GLY A 898 -52.44 41.85 -70.17
CA GLY A 898 -51.53 42.70 -70.95
C GLY A 898 -52.29 43.67 -71.88
N VAL A 899 -52.00 44.98 -71.80
CA VAL A 899 -52.73 46.05 -72.51
C VAL A 899 -51.83 46.74 -73.55
N VAL A 900 -52.39 47.06 -74.73
CA VAL A 900 -51.77 47.94 -75.76
C VAL A 900 -52.78 48.98 -76.24
N THR A 901 -52.32 50.21 -76.47
CA THR A 901 -53.12 51.33 -77.00
C THR A 901 -52.46 51.90 -78.25
N ASN A 902 -53.21 52.03 -79.34
CA ASN A 902 -52.78 52.65 -80.60
C ASN A 902 -53.72 53.80 -80.98
N THR A 903 -53.23 54.80 -81.73
CA THR A 903 -54.03 55.96 -82.18
C THR A 903 -53.94 56.11 -83.70
N VAL A 904 -55.09 56.28 -84.37
CA VAL A 904 -55.26 56.35 -85.85
C VAL A 904 -55.45 57.79 -86.30
N THR A 905 -54.82 58.23 -87.40
CA THR A 905 -54.91 59.61 -87.93
C THR A 905 -55.23 59.60 -89.43
N SER A 906 -56.25 60.34 -89.90
CA SER A 906 -56.71 60.35 -91.31
C SER A 906 -56.40 61.66 -92.05
N LYS A 907 -56.13 61.59 -93.36
CA LYS A 907 -55.69 62.71 -94.22
C LYS A 907 -56.89 63.42 -94.90
N GLN A 908 -57.08 64.73 -94.69
CA GLN A 908 -58.18 65.52 -95.28
C GLN A 908 -57.81 66.06 -96.69
N ILE A 909 -58.65 65.79 -97.72
CA ILE A 909 -58.51 66.32 -99.10
C ILE A 909 -59.54 67.46 -99.30
N VAL A 910 -59.10 68.63 -99.80
CA VAL A 910 -59.95 69.78 -100.18
C VAL A 910 -59.79 70.08 -101.68
N TYR A 911 -60.92 70.24 -102.40
CA TYR A 911 -61.06 70.74 -103.78
C TYR A 911 -62.39 71.56 -103.82
N LEU A 912 -62.68 72.61 -104.62
CA LEU A 912 -62.27 73.20 -105.92
C LEU A 912 -63.04 74.56 -106.04
N PRO A 913 -62.87 75.50 -107.04
CA PRO A 913 -63.10 75.25 -108.47
C PRO A 913 -62.30 76.11 -109.51
N VAL A 914 -62.44 75.77 -110.80
CA VAL A 914 -61.87 76.45 -112.00
C VAL A 914 -62.96 77.18 -112.79
N ILE A 915 -62.66 78.38 -113.33
CA ILE A 915 -63.39 79.06 -114.43
C ILE A 915 -62.38 79.64 -115.46
N GLN A 916 -62.60 79.38 -116.76
CA GLN A 916 -62.02 80.07 -117.95
C GLN A 916 -62.96 81.27 -118.32
N LYS A 917 -62.60 82.45 -118.88
CA LYS A 917 -61.71 82.80 -120.01
C LYS A 917 -61.63 84.36 -120.23
N ASN A 918 -60.43 84.87 -120.56
CA ASN A 918 -59.96 86.01 -121.42
C ASN A 918 -60.54 87.46 -121.40
N PHE A 919 -59.66 88.49 -121.37
CA PHE A 919 -59.16 89.32 -122.51
C PHE A 919 -58.04 90.31 -122.06
N VAL A 920 -57.09 90.61 -122.97
CA VAL A 920 -55.87 91.49 -122.90
C VAL A 920 -56.22 92.91 -123.42
N PRO A 921 -55.51 94.04 -123.13
CA PRO A 921 -54.10 94.27 -122.79
C PRO A 921 -53.65 93.90 -121.37
#